data_AF-A0A2E0KWQ0-F1
#
_entry.id   AF-A0A2E0KWQ0-F1
#
_cell.length_a   1.000
_cell.length_b   1.000
_cell.length_c   1.000
_cell.angle_alpha   90.00
_cell.angle_beta   90.00
_cell.angle_gamma   90.00
#
_symmetry.space_group_name_H-M   'P 1'
#
loop_
_entity.id
_entity.type
_entity.pdbx_description
1 polymer ?
#
loop_
_entity_poly.entity_id
_entity_poly.type
_entity_poly.pdbx_seq_one_letter_code
_entity_poly.pdbx_strand_id
1 'polypeptide(L)'
;MADNVPLLLVMEVSTADQPGHYRLTARWEHNGGKTIQVIDTQDFIWDPSPTEKQLFDQLEQGLHSEELRIIGQQLFNTLFPAETAIALAYDQLLDPDRAATLVLYFRTPELSRYPWETMFDGQQHLIERGVPVVRSIRAFNSREPQPVQRLRVLYASASPQRVDHVPVAHELYDHIKGILQSQNRRGRHIDLDKALHEVQKEQLARRLNQQKNYHAICLVMHGTRDYLLVHHIHNSESQPDQLTVNDLLKMLRNTSVRLVVLVACRTASHNSSSELSDFARALLAEPDTNLSAVVAMQTSINQQRASDFVERLFFHLSQFERIDVAVAKARNILSQRDRTSRDTFAPVLYMQTRSGTLFRRQIQWFRLLAGVLAILLVCVTIYAFVNEVRHQFEAIRQELIASEQQLQTVAQLSRVQVAATLPDNPAHIQLVQIGDSIWASREDGVVQRYSGLTGESTFTVGREPYPPISVGEGDFLWVASRRDGTLTRIDPTGQVEPLQIEISANLEPPFEAGDAIWVQSFVDTALFRIDPTTGESQRFFTGFDVDVAFAGGDYVWVLPKDGNRIQRIHATTLTEELLSTDRELIDGLYVGHSLWALAADGAFLQYASDTFEVLASVNIHDPVQGLRSAHGRIWMFSPDSHRVYVVDPVQAVIEHSYQLEAAPRDILPTETRLWVLTDDDTLVGYALNQDEPIFALPLTGEARLWAAFSDGDTLWLPVEDELYLIDQAGGSEVRRLPLCKDFTRPVYDGVNVWTSCPENGELHYFPVRMQYFGVERFDGDMYLHVPVEHSGALWLSQEDSGRVLAYNPGLPPLIETIGTPLMPLQADGEFLWTAVPPEGRLIRLRPQVEPANLLQPQPVTTVIVDEVNITGEIHSFSLIGNYVWVLHTRPDQLREAANLTIVNRLSLKTQEHVLATIPASLAYLDERVWVSASGLRDDIIYVFDPVTGETLNTLSLPDTDFASWSPVQISRSLYFTAGAPPLSQAGPYMIDVFIDSQRPLATAPLLFEYDLDAEEWSTVHEIVPAPYAPLNADPFLWFLSGYVPNDMDRDNGIIIALNPQTNATVGPYTPCPNAALPSATEKFVFVGCQLPDSHLTIFDRQTGQEILTYEEVGSDPWPPVEHGGLIWLTFRESNNAVVFDSDTAALIGIFPLGAEPGPPFMYNNDVWVMNSAEGSMQRLRVEQQP
;
A
#
# COMPACT_ATOMS: atom_id res chain seq x y z
N MET A 1 -4.63 -13.67 44.81
CA MET A 1 -4.01 -14.58 45.80
C MET A 1 -4.25 -14.03 47.22
N ALA A 2 -5.50 -14.01 47.68
CA ALA A 2 -5.88 -13.40 48.97
C ALA A 2 -6.48 -14.40 49.98
N ASP A 3 -6.44 -15.72 49.72
CA ASP A 3 -7.24 -16.70 50.46
C ASP A 3 -6.48 -17.67 51.37
N ASN A 4 -5.21 -17.40 51.71
CA ASN A 4 -4.44 -18.26 52.63
C ASN A 4 -3.97 -17.52 53.88
N VAL A 5 -4.89 -16.85 54.58
CA VAL A 5 -4.58 -16.29 55.89
C VAL A 5 -4.87 -17.34 56.97
N PRO A 6 -3.89 -17.70 57.81
CA PRO A 6 -4.07 -18.79 58.75
C PRO A 6 -5.08 -18.47 59.86
N LEU A 7 -5.92 -19.45 60.16
CA LEU A 7 -6.97 -19.40 61.17
C LEU A 7 -6.43 -19.97 62.50
N LEU A 8 -6.78 -19.35 63.62
CA LEU A 8 -6.42 -19.84 64.95
C LEU A 8 -7.68 -20.29 65.69
N LEU A 9 -7.71 -21.54 66.14
CA LEU A 9 -8.69 -22.00 67.13
C LEU A 9 -8.08 -21.79 68.51
N VAL A 10 -8.47 -20.70 69.17
CA VAL A 10 -7.97 -20.33 70.49
C VAL A 10 -8.85 -20.95 71.57
N MET A 11 -8.25 -21.84 72.35
CA MET A 11 -8.83 -22.49 73.52
C MET A 11 -8.21 -21.91 74.78
N GLU A 12 -9.01 -21.15 75.50
CA GLU A 12 -8.60 -20.48 76.73
C GLU A 12 -9.18 -21.20 77.95
N VAL A 13 -8.31 -21.67 78.84
CA VAL A 13 -8.68 -22.39 80.06
C VAL A 13 -8.35 -21.54 81.28
N SER A 14 -9.35 -21.30 82.12
CA SER A 14 -9.28 -20.49 83.35
C SER A 14 -9.93 -21.20 84.54
N THR A 15 -9.64 -20.77 85.77
CA THR A 15 -10.29 -21.32 86.97
C THR A 15 -11.77 -20.94 87.00
N ALA A 16 -12.65 -21.89 87.32
CA ALA A 16 -14.04 -21.62 87.65
C ALA A 16 -14.20 -21.39 89.17
N ASP A 17 -15.44 -21.25 89.64
CA ASP A 17 -15.76 -20.80 91.02
C ASP A 17 -15.40 -21.83 92.11
N GLN A 18 -15.07 -23.08 91.76
CA GLN A 18 -14.72 -24.16 92.69
C GLN A 18 -13.36 -24.82 92.36
N PRO A 19 -12.57 -25.26 93.36
CA PRO A 19 -11.33 -26.00 93.13
C PRO A 19 -11.56 -27.26 92.28
N GLY A 20 -10.73 -27.50 91.27
CA GLY A 20 -10.88 -28.62 90.33
C GLY A 20 -11.88 -28.38 89.18
N HIS A 21 -12.61 -27.25 89.21
CA HIS A 21 -13.48 -26.82 88.11
C HIS A 21 -12.79 -25.75 87.27
N TYR A 22 -12.91 -25.88 85.96
CA TYR A 22 -12.26 -25.04 84.97
C TYR A 22 -13.27 -24.58 83.93
N ARG A 23 -13.01 -23.41 83.35
CA ARG A 23 -13.79 -22.83 82.26
C ARG A 23 -12.96 -22.81 80.99
N LEU A 24 -13.44 -23.49 79.96
CA LEU A 24 -12.91 -23.50 78.60
C LEU A 24 -13.71 -22.51 77.74
N THR A 25 -13.02 -21.56 77.11
CA THR A 25 -13.61 -20.67 76.10
C THR A 25 -12.94 -20.93 74.75
N ALA A 26 -13.72 -21.27 73.73
CA ALA A 26 -13.22 -21.54 72.39
C ALA A 26 -13.65 -20.46 71.39
N ARG A 27 -12.72 -20.00 70.55
CA ARG A 27 -13.00 -19.00 69.51
C ARG A 27 -12.09 -19.13 68.30
N TRP A 28 -12.63 -18.81 67.13
CA TRP A 28 -11.86 -18.63 65.90
C TRP A 28 -11.33 -17.20 65.80
N GLU A 29 -10.04 -17.05 65.53
CA GLU A 29 -9.39 -15.75 65.31
C GLU A 29 -8.64 -15.71 63.98
N HIS A 30 -8.64 -14.54 63.34
CA HIS A 30 -7.77 -14.23 62.21
C HIS A 30 -6.40 -13.75 62.71
N ASN A 31 -5.35 -13.87 61.89
CA ASN A 31 -3.99 -13.42 62.20
C ASN A 31 -3.91 -11.93 62.66
N GLY A 32 -4.84 -11.08 62.22
CA GLY A 32 -4.97 -9.68 62.64
C GLY A 32 -5.56 -9.46 64.05
N GLY A 33 -5.92 -10.52 64.77
CA GLY A 33 -6.47 -10.47 66.12
C GLY A 33 -7.95 -10.18 66.24
N LYS A 34 -8.66 -10.20 65.11
CA LYS A 34 -10.12 -10.12 65.07
C LYS A 34 -10.70 -11.51 65.34
N THR A 35 -11.50 -11.63 66.39
CA THR A 35 -12.35 -12.80 66.62
C THR A 35 -13.36 -12.91 65.49
N ILE A 36 -13.33 -14.03 64.77
CA ILE A 36 -14.23 -14.36 63.67
C ILE A 36 -15.54 -14.90 64.24
N GLN A 37 -15.41 -15.81 65.21
CA GLN A 37 -16.54 -16.48 65.83
C GLN A 37 -16.15 -16.91 67.24
N VAL A 38 -16.97 -16.57 68.23
CA VAL A 38 -16.94 -17.22 69.55
C VAL A 38 -17.77 -18.48 69.42
N ILE A 39 -17.19 -19.63 69.78
CA ILE A 39 -17.81 -20.94 69.53
C ILE A 39 -18.67 -21.33 70.72
N ASP A 40 -18.05 -21.43 71.90
CA ASP A 40 -18.75 -21.74 73.14
C ASP A 40 -17.89 -21.45 74.38
N THR A 41 -18.54 -21.39 75.54
CA THR A 41 -17.90 -21.40 76.86
C THR A 41 -18.46 -22.54 77.68
N GLN A 42 -17.58 -23.47 78.08
CA GLN A 42 -17.96 -24.68 78.79
C GLN A 42 -17.17 -24.83 80.08
N ASP A 43 -17.86 -25.13 81.18
CA ASP A 43 -17.23 -25.51 82.43
C ASP A 43 -17.01 -27.04 82.45
N PHE A 44 -15.82 -27.48 82.85
CA PHE A 44 -15.45 -28.88 82.99
C PHE A 44 -14.72 -29.14 84.32
N ILE A 45 -14.81 -30.37 84.80
CA ILE A 45 -14.11 -30.82 86.00
C ILE A 45 -12.89 -31.62 85.55
N TRP A 46 -11.72 -31.26 86.07
CA TRP A 46 -10.51 -32.06 85.87
C TRP A 46 -10.16 -32.79 87.16
N ASP A 47 -10.61 -34.04 87.25
CA ASP A 47 -10.22 -34.98 88.30
C ASP A 47 -9.76 -36.30 87.69
N PRO A 48 -8.47 -36.43 87.36
CA PRO A 48 -7.96 -37.66 86.79
C PRO A 48 -8.07 -38.79 87.81
N SER A 49 -8.49 -39.97 87.35
CA SER A 49 -8.57 -41.19 88.14
C SER A 49 -7.20 -41.56 88.73
N PRO A 50 -7.13 -42.37 89.80
CA PRO A 50 -5.86 -42.80 90.38
C PRO A 50 -4.90 -43.45 89.35
N THR A 51 -5.46 -44.21 88.39
CA THR A 51 -4.70 -44.82 87.30
C THR A 51 -4.14 -43.78 86.33
N GLU A 52 -4.94 -42.77 85.97
CA GLU A 52 -4.48 -41.68 85.10
C GLU A 52 -3.43 -40.81 85.80
N LYS A 53 -3.62 -40.48 87.09
CA LYS A 53 -2.61 -39.79 87.93
C LYS A 53 -1.29 -40.57 87.94
N GLN A 54 -1.35 -41.89 88.11
CA GLN A 54 -0.16 -42.75 88.05
C GLN A 54 0.51 -42.74 86.66
N LEU A 55 -0.26 -42.78 85.57
CA LEU A 55 0.28 -42.71 84.22
C LEU A 55 0.92 -41.33 83.93
N PHE A 56 0.32 -40.24 84.41
CA PHE A 56 0.90 -38.91 84.33
C PHE A 56 2.23 -38.81 85.10
N ASP A 57 2.30 -39.41 86.30
CA ASP A 57 3.55 -39.47 87.08
C ASP A 57 4.63 -40.34 86.41
N GLN A 58 4.23 -41.34 85.61
CA GLN A 58 5.12 -42.25 84.88
C GLN A 58 5.61 -41.68 83.53
N LEU A 59 5.11 -40.53 83.07
CA LEU A 59 5.53 -39.90 81.80
C LEU A 59 7.05 -39.68 81.71
N GLU A 60 7.71 -39.40 82.82
CA GLU A 60 9.17 -39.24 82.85
C GLU A 60 9.92 -40.57 82.74
N GLN A 61 9.32 -41.67 83.20
CA GLN A 61 9.93 -43.01 83.23
C GLN A 61 9.85 -43.73 81.87
N GLY A 62 8.90 -43.33 81.01
CA GLY A 62 8.72 -43.87 79.66
C GLY A 62 7.46 -44.71 79.54
N LEU A 63 6.50 -44.21 78.76
CA LEU A 63 5.24 -44.91 78.48
C LEU A 63 5.29 -45.62 77.12
N HIS A 64 4.55 -46.73 77.01
CA HIS A 64 4.29 -47.45 75.77
C HIS A 64 3.13 -46.80 74.99
N SER A 65 2.93 -47.20 73.73
CA SER A 65 1.94 -46.59 72.81
C SER A 65 0.51 -46.58 73.36
N GLU A 66 0.09 -47.63 74.06
CA GLU A 66 -1.29 -47.74 74.54
C GLU A 66 -1.57 -46.80 75.72
N GLU A 67 -0.61 -46.64 76.62
CA GLU A 67 -0.69 -45.71 77.76
C GLU A 67 -0.74 -44.26 77.28
N LEU A 68 0.04 -43.93 76.23
CA LEU A 68 0.00 -42.61 75.58
C LEU A 68 -1.34 -42.32 74.89
N ARG A 69 -1.99 -43.34 74.31
CA ARG A 69 -3.33 -43.21 73.72
C ARG A 69 -4.41 -42.99 74.78
N ILE A 70 -4.33 -43.70 75.92
CA ILE A 70 -5.27 -43.53 77.04
C ILE A 70 -5.19 -42.09 77.58
N ILE A 71 -3.98 -41.62 77.91
CA ILE A 71 -3.77 -40.24 78.37
C ILE A 71 -4.18 -39.22 77.29
N GLY A 72 -3.76 -39.46 76.05
CA GLY A 72 -4.08 -38.60 74.91
C GLY A 72 -5.58 -38.47 74.68
N GLN A 73 -6.33 -39.56 74.82
CA GLN A 73 -7.79 -39.58 74.67
C GLN A 73 -8.47 -38.78 75.78
N GLN A 74 -7.98 -38.91 77.02
CA GLN A 74 -8.52 -38.13 78.14
C GLN A 74 -8.31 -36.63 77.94
N LEU A 75 -7.10 -36.21 77.55
CA LEU A 75 -6.79 -34.82 77.24
C LEU A 75 -7.63 -34.30 76.07
N PHE A 76 -7.85 -35.13 75.04
CA PHE A 76 -8.69 -34.79 73.90
C PHE A 76 -10.15 -34.60 74.32
N ASN A 77 -10.75 -35.57 75.01
CA ASN A 77 -12.15 -35.51 75.46
C ASN A 77 -12.42 -34.33 76.39
N THR A 78 -11.40 -33.86 77.10
CA THR A 78 -11.48 -32.69 77.99
C THR A 78 -11.64 -31.38 77.20
N LEU A 79 -10.92 -31.25 76.08
CA LEU A 79 -10.98 -30.04 75.24
C LEU A 79 -12.05 -30.12 74.15
N PHE A 80 -12.43 -31.33 73.74
CA PHE A 80 -13.42 -31.59 72.70
C PHE A 80 -14.48 -32.59 73.20
N PRO A 81 -15.35 -32.20 74.15
CA PRO A 81 -16.41 -33.09 74.61
C PRO A 81 -17.38 -33.39 73.47
N ALA A 82 -17.76 -34.66 73.33
CA ALA A 82 -18.70 -35.10 72.30
C ALA A 82 -20.02 -34.29 72.36
N GLU A 83 -20.64 -34.09 71.20
CA GLU A 83 -21.94 -33.40 71.05
C GLU A 83 -21.95 -31.91 71.47
N THR A 84 -20.79 -31.25 71.55
CA THR A 84 -20.67 -29.80 71.81
C THR A 84 -20.35 -29.00 70.55
N ALA A 85 -20.61 -27.69 70.57
CA ALA A 85 -20.16 -26.78 69.49
C ALA A 85 -18.62 -26.76 69.34
N ILE A 86 -17.88 -27.09 70.41
CA ILE A 86 -16.42 -27.21 70.40
C ILE A 86 -15.98 -28.46 69.61
N ALA A 87 -16.72 -29.57 69.67
CA ALA A 87 -16.45 -30.75 68.84
C ALA A 87 -16.62 -30.45 67.33
N LEU A 88 -17.61 -29.65 66.93
CA LEU A 88 -17.74 -29.21 65.52
C LEU A 88 -16.57 -28.33 65.07
N ALA A 89 -15.96 -27.57 65.98
CA ALA A 89 -14.77 -26.79 65.68
C ALA A 89 -13.53 -27.66 65.43
N TYR A 90 -13.49 -28.87 66.00
CA TYR A 90 -12.45 -29.86 65.70
C TYR A 90 -12.55 -30.36 64.25
N ASP A 91 -13.75 -30.66 63.75
CA ASP A 91 -13.92 -31.08 62.35
C ASP A 91 -13.43 -30.00 61.38
N GLN A 92 -13.69 -28.73 61.70
CA GLN A 92 -13.18 -27.59 60.93
C GLN A 92 -11.66 -27.40 61.04
N LEU A 93 -11.04 -27.86 62.13
CA LEU A 93 -9.59 -27.85 62.33
C LEU A 93 -8.89 -28.92 61.47
N LEU A 94 -9.61 -29.99 61.10
CA LEU A 94 -9.11 -31.08 60.25
C LEU A 94 -9.28 -30.82 58.74
N ASP A 95 -9.98 -29.77 58.35
CA ASP A 95 -10.22 -29.42 56.95
C ASP A 95 -8.88 -29.09 56.24
N PRO A 96 -8.45 -29.90 55.24
CA PRO A 96 -7.16 -29.70 54.56
C PRO A 96 -7.10 -28.40 53.76
N ASP A 97 -8.25 -27.83 53.37
CA ASP A 97 -8.33 -26.56 52.66
C ASP A 97 -8.24 -25.35 53.62
N ARG A 98 -8.27 -25.58 54.94
CA ARG A 98 -8.11 -24.55 55.97
C ARG A 98 -6.84 -24.78 56.77
N ALA A 99 -5.81 -23.96 56.51
CA ALA A 99 -4.60 -23.95 57.31
C ALA A 99 -4.86 -23.37 58.74
N ALA A 100 -5.33 -24.21 59.66
CA ALA A 100 -5.69 -23.84 61.01
C ALA A 100 -4.67 -24.31 62.07
N THR A 101 -4.66 -23.68 63.25
CA THR A 101 -3.75 -24.01 64.36
C THR A 101 -4.50 -24.00 65.68
N LEU A 102 -4.31 -25.04 66.49
CA LEU A 102 -4.89 -25.17 67.82
C LEU A 102 -3.99 -24.46 68.84
N VAL A 103 -4.50 -23.39 69.42
CA VAL A 103 -3.80 -22.56 70.40
C VAL A 103 -4.38 -22.83 71.78
N LEU A 104 -3.56 -23.39 72.68
CA LEU A 104 -3.93 -23.64 74.06
C LEU A 104 -3.40 -22.52 74.95
N TYR A 105 -4.30 -21.80 75.62
CA TYR A 105 -3.97 -20.74 76.54
C TYR A 105 -4.44 -21.09 77.96
N PHE A 106 -3.50 -21.54 78.80
CA PHE A 106 -3.78 -21.89 80.19
C PHE A 106 -3.46 -20.72 81.12
N ARG A 107 -4.50 -20.11 81.70
CA ARG A 107 -4.34 -19.17 82.83
C ARG A 107 -4.04 -19.88 84.15
N THR A 108 -4.21 -21.20 84.18
CA THR A 108 -3.99 -22.08 85.34
C THR A 108 -2.68 -22.86 85.18
N PRO A 109 -1.64 -22.59 86.00
CA PRO A 109 -0.35 -23.27 85.88
C PRO A 109 -0.43 -24.79 86.03
N GLU A 110 -1.33 -25.29 86.87
CA GLU A 110 -1.50 -26.72 87.17
C GLU A 110 -1.85 -27.53 85.92
N LEU A 111 -2.88 -27.13 85.16
CA LEU A 111 -3.26 -27.80 83.92
C LEU A 111 -2.22 -27.68 82.80
N SER A 112 -1.41 -26.63 82.82
CA SER A 112 -0.38 -26.46 81.80
C SER A 112 0.74 -27.49 81.88
N ARG A 113 0.84 -28.28 82.95
CA ARG A 113 1.90 -29.28 83.11
C ARG A 113 1.62 -30.60 82.39
N TYR A 114 0.37 -30.86 82.01
CA TYR A 114 0.00 -32.06 81.27
C TYR A 114 0.51 -32.01 79.82
N PRO A 115 0.76 -33.15 79.18
CA PRO A 115 1.32 -33.22 77.82
C PRO A 115 0.22 -33.08 76.75
N TRP A 116 -0.40 -31.90 76.64
CA TRP A 116 -1.49 -31.66 75.69
C TRP A 116 -1.17 -32.00 74.23
N GLU A 117 0.11 -32.03 73.87
CA GLU A 117 0.59 -32.43 72.56
C GLU A 117 0.31 -33.91 72.24
N THR A 118 0.05 -34.76 73.24
CA THR A 118 -0.28 -36.19 73.07
C THR A 118 -1.75 -36.45 72.75
N MET A 119 -2.59 -35.42 72.61
CA MET A 119 -4.03 -35.58 72.33
C MET A 119 -4.30 -36.60 71.21
N PHE A 120 -5.20 -37.54 71.50
CA PHE A 120 -5.58 -38.66 70.65
C PHE A 120 -7.09 -38.64 70.43
N ASP A 121 -7.53 -38.59 69.16
CA ASP A 121 -8.94 -38.38 68.80
C ASP A 121 -9.78 -39.67 68.73
N GLY A 122 -9.20 -40.80 69.14
CA GLY A 122 -9.79 -42.15 69.01
C GLY A 122 -9.21 -42.93 67.84
N GLN A 123 -8.63 -42.24 66.84
CA GLN A 123 -8.02 -42.84 65.67
C GLN A 123 -6.51 -42.57 65.61
N GLN A 124 -6.11 -41.31 65.73
CA GLN A 124 -4.72 -40.85 65.57
C GLN A 124 -4.40 -39.72 66.55
N HIS A 125 -3.11 -39.48 66.79
CA HIS A 125 -2.71 -38.27 67.50
C HIS A 125 -2.89 -37.05 66.60
N LEU A 126 -3.25 -35.90 67.17
CA LEU A 126 -3.50 -34.67 66.39
C LEU A 126 -2.29 -34.25 65.52
N ILE A 127 -1.07 -34.52 65.99
CA ILE A 127 0.16 -34.26 65.22
C ILE A 127 0.26 -35.10 63.93
N GLU A 128 -0.31 -36.31 63.93
CA GLU A 128 -0.30 -37.24 62.80
C GLU A 128 -1.29 -36.79 61.72
N ARG A 129 -2.39 -36.15 62.15
CA ARG A 129 -3.33 -35.41 61.30
C ARG A 129 -2.73 -34.12 60.71
N GLY A 130 -1.52 -33.73 61.14
CA GLY A 130 -0.87 -32.50 60.69
C GLY A 130 -1.36 -31.22 61.39
N VAL A 131 -2.18 -31.34 62.45
CA VAL A 131 -2.71 -30.20 63.21
C VAL A 131 -1.60 -29.60 64.08
N PRO A 132 -1.24 -28.31 63.89
CA PRO A 132 -0.30 -27.65 64.78
C PRO A 132 -0.93 -27.37 66.15
N VAL A 133 -0.32 -27.89 67.21
CA VAL A 133 -0.72 -27.64 68.61
C VAL A 133 0.34 -26.78 69.28
N VAL A 134 -0.07 -25.61 69.78
CA VAL A 134 0.82 -24.59 70.35
C VAL A 134 0.31 -24.08 71.68
N ARG A 135 1.23 -23.71 72.57
CA ARG A 135 0.91 -23.10 73.87
C ARG A 135 1.14 -21.60 73.81
N SER A 136 0.17 -20.84 74.29
CA SER A 136 0.31 -19.40 74.48
C SER A 136 0.44 -19.06 75.96
N ILE A 137 1.20 -18.00 76.27
CA ILE A 137 1.45 -17.54 77.65
C ILE A 137 0.73 -16.22 77.96
N ARG A 138 0.36 -15.44 76.93
CA ARG A 138 -0.39 -14.17 77.01
C ARG A 138 -1.24 -13.97 75.74
N ALA A 139 -2.11 -12.96 75.73
CA ALA A 139 -2.70 -12.49 74.48
C ALA A 139 -1.58 -12.18 73.47
N PHE A 140 -1.74 -12.65 72.24
CA PHE A 140 -0.69 -12.56 71.22
C PHE A 140 -0.25 -11.11 70.98
N ASN A 141 1.06 -10.91 70.80
CA ASN A 141 1.65 -9.66 70.38
C ASN A 141 1.86 -9.65 68.86
N SER A 142 1.32 -8.64 68.18
CA SER A 142 1.49 -8.44 66.74
C SER A 142 2.89 -7.93 66.43
N ARG A 143 3.87 -8.84 66.36
CA ARG A 143 5.23 -8.51 65.91
C ARG A 143 5.38 -8.89 64.45
N GLU A 144 5.71 -7.92 63.60
CA GLU A 144 5.94 -8.20 62.18
C GLU A 144 7.10 -9.18 61.99
N PRO A 145 6.99 -10.15 61.06
CA PRO A 145 8.08 -11.08 60.74
C PRO A 145 9.34 -10.34 60.30
N GLN A 146 10.51 -10.77 60.79
CA GLN A 146 11.76 -10.13 60.41
C GLN A 146 12.16 -10.50 58.97
N PRO A 147 12.44 -9.52 58.09
CA PRO A 147 12.99 -9.80 56.78
C PRO A 147 14.44 -10.28 56.93
N VAL A 148 14.73 -11.49 56.43
CA VAL A 148 16.07 -12.07 56.46
C VAL A 148 16.40 -12.67 55.10
N GLN A 149 17.66 -12.54 54.68
CA GLN A 149 18.14 -13.26 53.49
C GLN A 149 18.49 -14.72 53.83
N ARG A 150 19.02 -14.95 55.04
CA ARG A 150 19.43 -16.26 55.58
C ARG A 150 19.21 -16.31 57.08
N LEU A 151 18.73 -17.45 57.57
CA LEU A 151 18.53 -17.70 58.99
C LEU A 151 19.87 -18.03 59.65
N ARG A 152 20.32 -17.17 60.57
CA ARG A 152 21.52 -17.39 61.40
C ARG A 152 21.16 -17.99 62.75
N VAL A 153 21.73 -19.15 63.07
CA VAL A 153 21.44 -19.89 64.30
C VAL A 153 22.70 -20.02 65.15
N LEU A 154 22.60 -19.65 66.43
CA LEU A 154 23.65 -19.88 67.42
C LEU A 154 23.36 -21.18 68.18
N TYR A 155 24.32 -22.10 68.20
CA TYR A 155 24.25 -23.32 69.02
C TYR A 155 25.16 -23.18 70.24
N ALA A 156 24.64 -23.44 71.43
CA ALA A 156 25.42 -23.48 72.66
C ALA A 156 25.02 -24.66 73.55
N SER A 157 26.02 -25.31 74.16
CA SER A 157 25.81 -26.47 75.03
C SER A 157 26.65 -26.37 76.30
N ALA A 158 26.12 -26.87 77.42
CA ALA A 158 26.86 -27.00 78.67
C ALA A 158 26.49 -28.31 79.40
N SER A 159 27.49 -29.03 79.90
CA SER A 159 27.33 -30.24 80.71
C SER A 159 28.25 -30.18 81.94
N PRO A 160 27.79 -29.59 83.05
CA PRO A 160 28.70 -29.28 84.16
C PRO A 160 28.89 -30.41 85.19
N GLN A 161 28.27 -31.58 85.01
CA GLN A 161 28.58 -32.77 85.84
C GLN A 161 29.57 -33.68 85.11
N ARG A 162 30.75 -33.91 85.71
CA ARG A 162 31.76 -34.88 85.25
C ARG A 162 31.28 -36.33 85.50
N VAL A 163 30.26 -36.75 84.77
CA VAL A 163 29.90 -38.17 84.59
C VAL A 163 29.84 -38.39 83.08
N ASP A 164 30.93 -38.94 82.51
CA ASP A 164 31.11 -39.55 81.16
C ASP A 164 30.29 -39.09 79.93
N HIS A 165 29.79 -37.85 79.86
CA HIS A 165 28.79 -37.47 78.83
C HIS A 165 29.12 -36.21 78.01
N VAL A 166 30.41 -35.91 77.82
CA VAL A 166 30.91 -34.90 76.86
C VAL A 166 30.63 -35.20 75.36
N PRO A 167 30.48 -36.46 74.88
CA PRO A 167 30.25 -36.75 73.44
C PRO A 167 28.90 -36.26 72.90
N VAL A 168 27.86 -36.27 73.74
CA VAL A 168 26.44 -36.14 73.33
C VAL A 168 26.11 -34.80 72.68
N ALA A 169 26.63 -33.70 73.24
CA ALA A 169 26.33 -32.34 72.74
C ALA A 169 27.14 -31.95 71.49
N HIS A 170 28.32 -32.55 71.31
CA HIS A 170 29.15 -32.36 70.12
C HIS A 170 28.57 -33.14 68.94
N GLU A 171 28.22 -34.40 69.15
CA GLU A 171 27.56 -35.25 68.15
C GLU A 171 26.24 -34.65 67.65
N LEU A 172 25.44 -34.07 68.54
CA LEU A 172 24.20 -33.38 68.18
C LEU A 172 24.46 -32.20 67.22
N TYR A 173 25.46 -31.36 67.49
CA TYR A 173 25.81 -30.26 66.60
C TYR A 173 26.34 -30.74 65.25
N ASP A 174 27.24 -31.73 65.23
CA ASP A 174 27.81 -32.24 63.98
C ASP A 174 26.75 -32.94 63.11
N HIS A 175 25.80 -33.64 63.74
CA HIS A 175 24.67 -34.24 63.04
C HIS A 175 23.75 -33.18 62.41
N ILE A 176 23.37 -32.15 63.18
CA ILE A 176 22.57 -31.02 62.69
C ILE A 176 23.31 -30.31 61.54
N LYS A 177 24.60 -30.02 61.72
CA LYS A 177 25.43 -29.35 60.72
C LYS A 177 25.55 -30.17 59.44
N GLY A 178 25.84 -31.47 59.53
CA GLY A 178 26.01 -32.35 58.37
C GLY A 178 24.75 -32.46 57.52
N ILE A 179 23.58 -32.58 58.16
CA ILE A 179 22.32 -32.68 57.42
C ILE A 179 21.90 -31.33 56.83
N LEU A 180 22.02 -30.23 57.58
CA LEU A 180 21.74 -28.89 57.04
C LEU A 180 22.71 -28.50 55.90
N GLN A 181 23.94 -29.02 55.90
CA GLN A 181 24.90 -28.83 54.81
C GLN A 181 24.63 -29.70 53.58
N SER A 182 24.14 -30.94 53.72
CA SER A 182 23.82 -31.80 52.56
C SER A 182 22.60 -31.28 51.78
N GLN A 183 21.63 -30.70 52.47
CA GLN A 183 20.44 -30.07 51.87
C GLN A 183 20.74 -28.70 51.21
N ASN A 184 21.96 -28.18 51.37
CA ASN A 184 22.37 -26.81 51.01
C ASN A 184 22.74 -26.64 49.51
N ARG A 185 22.73 -27.72 48.69
CA ARG A 185 23.04 -27.68 47.25
C ARG A 185 21.97 -27.00 46.37
N ARG A 186 20.76 -26.73 46.89
CA ARG A 186 19.62 -26.17 46.13
C ARG A 186 19.24 -24.72 46.42
N GLY A 187 19.97 -24.01 47.29
CA GLY A 187 19.69 -22.59 47.54
C GLY A 187 19.57 -22.21 49.02
N ARG A 188 20.72 -22.12 49.69
CA ARG A 188 21.14 -21.00 50.55
C ARG A 188 20.06 -20.22 51.38
N HIS A 189 19.50 -20.81 52.45
CA HIS A 189 18.65 -20.04 53.40
C HIS A 189 18.93 -20.23 54.91
N ILE A 190 19.92 -21.04 55.33
CA ILE A 190 20.34 -21.15 56.75
C ILE A 190 21.87 -21.14 56.91
N ASP A 191 22.33 -20.59 58.02
CA ASP A 191 23.74 -20.42 58.43
C ASP A 191 23.86 -20.79 59.92
N LEU A 192 24.43 -21.96 60.20
CA LEU A 192 24.67 -22.44 61.56
C LEU A 192 26.07 -22.02 61.99
N ASP A 193 26.16 -21.19 63.02
CA ASP A 193 27.43 -20.68 63.50
C ASP A 193 28.23 -21.75 64.27
N LYS A 194 29.54 -21.52 64.42
CA LYS A 194 30.42 -22.36 65.23
C LYS A 194 29.86 -22.52 66.65
N ALA A 195 29.58 -23.77 67.02
CA ALA A 195 29.08 -24.15 68.33
C ALA A 195 29.94 -23.62 69.48
N LEU A 196 29.25 -23.22 70.55
CA LEU A 196 29.86 -22.94 71.85
C LEU A 196 29.64 -24.16 72.76
N HIS A 197 30.71 -24.92 73.01
CA HIS A 197 30.66 -26.07 73.92
C HIS A 197 31.19 -25.70 75.31
N GLU A 198 30.69 -26.38 76.34
CA GLU A 198 30.98 -26.09 77.75
C GLU A 198 30.84 -24.60 78.08
N VAL A 199 29.77 -23.98 77.58
CA VAL A 199 29.69 -22.53 77.51
C VAL A 199 29.62 -21.90 78.91
N GLN A 200 30.38 -20.83 79.09
CA GLN A 200 30.29 -19.93 80.24
C GLN A 200 29.29 -18.80 79.97
N LYS A 201 28.70 -18.26 81.04
CA LYS A 201 27.74 -17.15 80.97
C LYS A 201 28.27 -15.94 80.19
N GLU A 202 29.52 -15.54 80.42
CA GLU A 202 30.17 -14.40 79.76
C GLU A 202 30.54 -14.71 78.30
N GLN A 203 30.79 -15.97 77.96
CA GLN A 203 31.08 -16.37 76.58
C GLN A 203 29.81 -16.28 75.74
N LEU A 204 28.68 -16.75 76.26
CA LEU A 204 27.38 -16.62 75.59
C LEU A 204 27.00 -15.14 75.42
N ALA A 205 27.13 -14.33 76.47
CA ALA A 205 26.88 -12.90 76.41
C ALA A 205 27.77 -12.17 75.39
N ARG A 206 29.08 -12.48 75.38
CA ARG A 206 30.03 -11.90 74.41
C ARG A 206 29.67 -12.25 72.98
N ARG A 207 29.32 -13.51 72.70
CA ARG A 207 28.97 -13.96 71.34
C ARG A 207 27.73 -13.24 70.81
N LEU A 208 26.68 -13.16 71.63
CA LEU A 208 25.44 -12.46 71.28
C LEU A 208 25.66 -10.95 71.06
N ASN A 209 26.56 -10.33 71.83
CA ASN A 209 26.89 -8.92 71.67
C ASN A 209 27.77 -8.61 70.45
N GLN A 210 28.74 -9.48 70.13
CA GLN A 210 29.68 -9.30 69.01
C GLN A 210 29.01 -9.51 67.64
N GLN A 211 28.09 -10.48 67.54
CA GLN A 211 27.35 -10.78 66.33
C GLN A 211 25.86 -10.60 66.59
N LYS A 212 25.39 -9.34 66.57
CA LYS A 212 23.99 -8.95 66.86
C LYS A 212 22.94 -9.51 65.88
N ASN A 213 23.33 -10.29 64.87
CA ASN A 213 22.49 -10.74 63.75
C ASN A 213 22.08 -12.22 63.85
N TYR A 214 22.05 -12.81 65.05
CA TYR A 214 21.43 -14.13 65.23
C TYR A 214 19.91 -14.02 65.23
N HIS A 215 19.26 -15.00 64.62
CA HIS A 215 17.81 -15.05 64.48
C HIS A 215 17.20 -16.10 65.40
N ALA A 216 17.93 -17.18 65.67
CA ALA A 216 17.55 -18.21 66.62
C ALA A 216 18.74 -18.68 67.46
N ILE A 217 18.47 -19.16 68.68
CA ILE A 217 19.46 -19.79 69.56
C ILE A 217 18.98 -21.19 69.93
N CYS A 218 19.85 -22.18 69.85
CA CYS A 218 19.64 -23.53 70.35
C CYS A 218 20.54 -23.76 71.58
N LEU A 219 19.93 -23.97 72.74
CA LEU A 219 20.59 -24.21 74.03
C LEU A 219 20.38 -25.66 74.45
N VAL A 220 21.49 -26.39 74.55
CA VAL A 220 21.50 -27.79 75.00
C VAL A 220 22.12 -27.83 76.40
N MET A 221 21.26 -27.71 77.41
CA MET A 221 21.66 -27.46 78.80
C MET A 221 20.69 -28.15 79.77
N HIS A 222 21.20 -28.53 80.94
CA HIS A 222 20.35 -28.89 82.07
C HIS A 222 19.82 -27.64 82.73
N GLY A 223 18.60 -27.68 83.27
CA GLY A 223 18.01 -26.51 83.90
C GLY A 223 16.87 -26.86 84.83
N THR A 224 16.54 -25.88 85.66
CA THR A 224 15.36 -25.85 86.51
C THR A 224 14.43 -24.74 86.03
N ARG A 225 13.35 -24.49 86.78
CA ARG A 225 12.39 -23.42 86.50
C ARG A 225 13.05 -22.03 86.49
N ASP A 226 14.09 -21.84 87.29
CA ASP A 226 14.66 -20.52 87.57
C ASP A 226 15.99 -20.28 86.84
N TYR A 227 16.72 -21.33 86.50
CA TYR A 227 18.05 -21.23 85.87
C TYR A 227 18.43 -22.41 84.96
N LEU A 228 19.28 -22.15 83.97
CA LEU A 228 20.01 -23.16 83.22
C LEU A 228 21.42 -23.32 83.80
N LEU A 229 21.94 -24.53 83.85
CA LEU A 229 23.29 -24.83 84.33
C LEU A 229 24.32 -24.59 83.22
N VAL A 230 25.32 -23.75 83.52
CA VAL A 230 26.43 -23.40 82.63
C VAL A 230 27.78 -23.67 83.31
N HIS A 231 28.88 -23.65 82.54
CA HIS A 231 30.20 -23.96 83.09
C HIS A 231 30.75 -22.79 83.93
N HIS A 232 31.34 -23.08 85.10
CA HIS A 232 31.90 -22.06 86.00
C HIS A 232 33.30 -21.62 85.56
N ILE A 233 33.68 -20.36 85.87
CA ILE A 233 34.88 -19.71 85.34
C ILE A 233 36.17 -20.23 86.00
N HIS A 234 36.11 -20.76 87.22
CA HIS A 234 37.29 -21.18 88.01
C HIS A 234 37.02 -22.51 88.76
N ASN A 235 37.85 -23.53 88.49
CA ASN A 235 37.92 -24.89 89.07
C ASN A 235 36.82 -25.93 88.74
N SER A 236 37.29 -27.12 88.35
CA SER A 236 36.54 -28.30 87.92
C SER A 236 35.90 -29.14 89.04
N GLU A 237 35.89 -28.64 90.28
CA GLU A 237 35.34 -29.35 91.47
C GLU A 237 34.27 -28.56 92.25
N SER A 238 33.83 -27.38 91.77
CA SER A 238 32.79 -26.56 92.41
C SER A 238 31.50 -26.48 91.59
N GLN A 239 30.36 -26.26 92.27
CA GLN A 239 29.00 -26.26 91.72
C GLN A 239 28.86 -25.49 90.40
N PRO A 240 28.02 -25.95 89.47
CA PRO A 240 27.75 -25.26 88.20
C PRO A 240 27.29 -23.82 88.39
N ASP A 241 27.69 -22.94 87.48
CA ASP A 241 27.16 -21.57 87.41
C ASP A 241 25.74 -21.57 86.84
N GLN A 242 24.94 -20.57 87.21
CA GLN A 242 23.51 -20.50 86.91
C GLN A 242 23.22 -19.35 85.94
N LEU A 243 22.69 -19.70 84.76
CA LEU A 243 22.12 -18.77 83.80
C LEU A 243 20.63 -18.58 84.12
N THR A 244 20.29 -17.55 84.89
CA THR A 244 18.89 -17.27 85.25
C THR A 244 18.09 -16.73 84.06
N VAL A 245 16.75 -16.77 84.16
CA VAL A 245 15.86 -16.14 83.17
C VAL A 245 16.23 -14.68 82.92
N ASN A 246 16.48 -13.91 83.99
CA ASN A 246 16.88 -12.50 83.92
C ASN A 246 18.21 -12.27 83.21
N ASP A 247 19.17 -13.19 83.36
CA ASP A 247 20.45 -13.10 82.67
C ASP A 247 20.28 -13.28 81.17
N LEU A 248 19.52 -14.30 80.75
CA LEU A 248 19.27 -14.55 79.33
C LEU A 248 18.45 -13.41 78.71
N LEU A 249 17.45 -12.88 79.41
CA LEU A 249 16.70 -11.71 78.97
C LEU A 249 17.59 -10.48 78.73
N LYS A 250 18.53 -10.20 79.66
CA LYS A 250 19.51 -9.13 79.49
C LYS A 250 20.40 -9.34 78.27
N MET A 251 20.79 -10.58 77.98
CA MET A 251 21.59 -10.92 76.80
C MET A 251 20.79 -10.78 75.49
N LEU A 252 19.48 -11.03 75.52
CA LEU A 252 18.61 -10.97 74.34
C LEU A 252 18.11 -9.54 74.03
N ARG A 253 18.21 -8.60 74.98
CA ARG A 253 17.88 -7.19 74.74
C ARG A 253 18.70 -6.65 73.56
N ASN A 254 18.03 -5.93 72.66
CA ASN A 254 18.64 -5.35 71.44
C ASN A 254 19.29 -6.36 70.48
N THR A 255 18.90 -7.63 70.51
CA THR A 255 19.29 -8.64 69.52
C THR A 255 18.18 -8.90 68.50
N SER A 256 18.50 -9.50 67.35
CA SER A 256 17.50 -9.95 66.37
C SER A 256 16.92 -11.35 66.66
N VAL A 257 17.18 -11.92 67.84
CA VAL A 257 16.76 -13.29 68.15
C VAL A 257 15.25 -13.32 68.37
N ARG A 258 14.57 -14.19 67.62
CA ARG A 258 13.11 -14.38 67.69
C ARG A 258 12.69 -15.77 68.17
N LEU A 259 13.62 -16.73 68.14
CA LEU A 259 13.39 -18.12 68.56
C LEU A 259 14.48 -18.60 69.51
N VAL A 260 14.09 -19.20 70.62
CA VAL A 260 14.99 -19.97 71.50
C VAL A 260 14.52 -21.42 71.54
N VAL A 261 15.43 -22.36 71.37
CA VAL A 261 15.17 -23.81 71.46
C VAL A 261 15.94 -24.35 72.64
N LEU A 262 15.24 -24.89 73.64
CA LEU A 262 15.78 -25.49 74.85
C LEU A 262 15.68 -27.01 74.76
N VAL A 263 16.83 -27.69 74.77
CA VAL A 263 16.92 -29.14 74.62
C VAL A 263 17.47 -29.77 75.90
N ALA A 264 16.71 -30.68 76.51
CA ALA A 264 17.15 -31.54 77.62
C ALA A 264 17.21 -33.01 77.19
N CYS A 265 18.40 -33.60 77.21
CA CYS A 265 18.62 -35.02 76.86
C CYS A 265 18.47 -35.95 78.08
N ARG A 266 18.07 -37.21 77.83
CA ARG A 266 17.76 -38.30 78.78
C ARG A 266 18.83 -38.67 79.84
N THR A 267 20.01 -38.06 79.80
CA THR A 267 21.09 -38.24 80.79
C THR A 267 21.00 -37.28 81.99
N ALA A 268 19.93 -36.47 82.08
CA ALA A 268 19.58 -35.66 83.25
C ALA A 268 18.84 -36.50 84.31
N SER A 269 19.21 -36.40 85.59
CA SER A 269 18.54 -37.12 86.69
C SER A 269 17.07 -36.67 86.91
N HIS A 270 16.31 -37.56 87.56
CA HIS A 270 14.86 -37.75 87.59
C HIS A 270 13.89 -36.57 87.86
N ASN A 271 14.30 -35.29 87.91
CA ASN A 271 13.39 -34.19 88.29
C ASN A 271 13.39 -32.94 87.37
N SER A 272 14.15 -32.88 86.27
CA SER A 272 14.44 -31.60 85.58
C SER A 272 13.53 -31.21 84.39
N SER A 273 12.65 -32.09 83.92
CA SER A 273 12.09 -31.93 82.56
C SER A 273 10.81 -31.07 82.47
N SER A 274 9.93 -31.17 83.47
CA SER A 274 8.80 -30.23 83.61
C SER A 274 9.25 -28.79 83.92
N GLU A 275 10.45 -28.64 84.46
CA GLU A 275 11.00 -27.36 84.92
C GLU A 275 11.48 -26.45 83.77
N LEU A 276 11.95 -27.01 82.65
CA LEU A 276 12.32 -26.23 81.45
C LEU A 276 11.11 -25.59 80.75
N SER A 277 9.94 -26.21 80.85
CA SER A 277 8.70 -25.60 80.37
C SER A 277 8.36 -24.33 81.16
N ASP A 278 8.56 -24.34 82.49
CA ASP A 278 8.37 -23.15 83.31
C ASP A 278 9.43 -22.08 83.02
N PHE A 279 10.68 -22.47 82.78
CA PHE A 279 11.74 -21.56 82.33
C PHE A 279 11.39 -20.91 80.98
N ALA A 280 10.92 -21.69 80.00
CA ALA A 280 10.49 -21.21 78.70
C ALA A 280 9.31 -20.22 78.80
N ARG A 281 8.38 -20.52 79.72
CA ARG A 281 7.25 -19.63 80.00
C ARG A 281 7.70 -18.29 80.59
N ALA A 282 8.57 -18.33 81.58
CA ALA A 282 9.13 -17.13 82.21
C ALA A 282 9.93 -16.30 81.20
N LEU A 283 10.72 -16.95 80.34
CA LEU A 283 11.51 -16.29 79.30
C LEU A 283 10.63 -15.58 78.26
N LEU A 284 9.54 -16.21 77.82
CA LEU A 284 8.65 -15.60 76.83
C LEU A 284 7.74 -14.54 77.45
N ALA A 285 7.46 -14.56 78.76
CA ALA A 285 6.56 -13.60 79.42
C ALA A 285 7.04 -12.14 79.38
N GLU A 286 8.30 -11.86 79.05
CA GLU A 286 8.87 -10.52 79.07
C GLU A 286 8.70 -9.74 77.75
N PRO A 287 8.08 -8.55 77.78
CA PRO A 287 7.81 -7.76 76.57
C PRO A 287 9.05 -7.07 75.98
N ASP A 288 10.11 -6.86 76.75
CA ASP A 288 11.30 -6.05 76.38
C ASP A 288 12.32 -6.75 75.45
N THR A 289 12.03 -7.95 74.95
CA THR A 289 12.91 -8.69 74.02
C THR A 289 12.24 -8.88 72.67
N ASN A 290 12.99 -9.16 71.59
CA ASN A 290 12.42 -9.52 70.27
C ASN A 290 11.93 -10.99 70.18
N LEU A 291 12.05 -11.74 71.28
CA LEU A 291 11.67 -13.15 71.35
C LEU A 291 10.18 -13.34 71.06
N SER A 292 9.85 -14.23 70.13
CA SER A 292 8.48 -14.43 69.65
C SER A 292 7.99 -15.87 69.85
N ALA A 293 8.92 -16.83 69.99
CA ALA A 293 8.64 -18.22 70.30
C ALA A 293 9.79 -18.86 71.09
N VAL A 294 9.45 -19.83 71.94
CA VAL A 294 10.39 -20.72 72.62
C VAL A 294 9.92 -22.15 72.41
N VAL A 295 10.80 -23.03 71.94
CA VAL A 295 10.57 -24.47 71.94
C VAL A 295 11.31 -25.06 73.11
N ALA A 296 10.62 -25.80 73.99
CA ALA A 296 11.25 -26.42 75.15
C ALA A 296 10.79 -27.87 75.28
N MET A 297 11.73 -28.76 75.62
CA MET A 297 11.40 -30.17 75.87
C MET A 297 10.69 -30.29 77.22
N GLN A 298 9.42 -30.72 77.21
CA GLN A 298 8.62 -30.98 78.42
C GLN A 298 9.07 -32.24 79.15
N THR A 299 9.61 -33.22 78.42
CA THR A 299 10.24 -34.40 78.99
C THR A 299 11.63 -34.62 78.42
N SER A 300 12.51 -35.30 79.16
CA SER A 300 13.84 -35.66 78.66
C SER A 300 13.74 -36.52 77.38
N ILE A 301 14.43 -36.13 76.31
CA ILE A 301 14.35 -36.79 75.00
C ILE A 301 15.62 -37.61 74.69
N ASN A 302 15.50 -38.70 73.91
CA ASN A 302 16.66 -39.39 73.34
C ASN A 302 17.46 -38.46 72.42
N GLN A 303 18.80 -38.52 72.49
CA GLN A 303 19.70 -37.67 71.72
C GLN A 303 19.43 -37.71 70.21
N GLN A 304 19.26 -38.90 69.61
CA GLN A 304 19.03 -39.02 68.16
C GLN A 304 17.73 -38.34 67.74
N ARG A 305 16.70 -38.44 68.59
CA ARG A 305 15.39 -37.79 68.34
C ARG A 305 15.45 -36.29 68.54
N ALA A 306 16.24 -35.81 69.50
CA ALA A 306 16.51 -34.39 69.66
C ALA A 306 17.21 -33.83 68.41
N SER A 307 18.20 -34.55 67.85
CA SER A 307 18.87 -34.19 66.60
C SER A 307 17.88 -34.10 65.43
N ASP A 308 17.09 -35.16 65.24
CA ASP A 308 16.10 -35.24 64.16
C ASP A 308 15.06 -34.12 64.28
N PHE A 309 14.59 -33.82 65.50
CA PHE A 309 13.64 -32.73 65.73
C PHE A 309 14.23 -31.37 65.35
N VAL A 310 15.39 -31.02 65.93
CA VAL A 310 16.00 -29.69 65.78
C VAL A 310 16.39 -29.43 64.32
N GLU A 311 16.87 -30.45 63.64
CA GLU A 311 17.24 -30.36 62.23
C GLU A 311 16.01 -30.12 61.33
N ARG A 312 14.93 -30.89 61.51
CA ARG A 312 13.67 -30.70 60.75
C ARG A 312 13.04 -29.35 61.04
N LEU A 313 13.06 -28.92 62.31
CA LEU A 313 12.59 -27.60 62.73
C LEU A 313 13.32 -26.48 61.97
N PHE A 314 14.65 -26.49 61.98
CA PHE A 314 15.44 -25.46 61.31
C PHE A 314 15.39 -25.56 59.78
N PHE A 315 15.22 -26.76 59.22
CA PHE A 315 14.98 -26.95 57.80
C PHE A 315 13.70 -26.21 57.35
N HIS A 316 12.55 -26.47 57.99
CA HIS A 316 11.29 -25.79 57.62
C HIS A 316 11.35 -24.28 57.87
N LEU A 317 12.00 -23.83 58.94
CA LEU A 317 12.20 -22.40 59.19
C LEU A 317 13.09 -21.73 58.13
N SER A 318 14.07 -22.45 57.56
CA SER A 318 14.88 -21.93 56.45
C SER A 318 14.08 -21.72 55.17
N GLN A 319 12.95 -22.43 55.01
CA GLN A 319 12.00 -22.22 53.92
C GLN A 319 11.00 -21.08 54.21
N PHE A 320 11.21 -20.33 55.30
CA PHE A 320 10.32 -19.27 55.77
C PHE A 320 8.90 -19.75 56.10
N GLU A 321 8.75 -21.03 56.46
CA GLU A 321 7.49 -21.58 56.98
C GLU A 321 7.18 -21.03 58.39
N ARG A 322 5.90 -21.10 58.78
CA ARG A 322 5.45 -20.71 60.13
C ARG A 322 6.01 -21.68 61.19
N ILE A 323 6.36 -21.18 62.37
CA ILE A 323 6.99 -21.96 63.46
C ILE A 323 6.09 -23.08 63.99
N ASP A 324 4.79 -22.83 64.06
CA ASP A 324 3.77 -23.80 64.46
C ASP A 324 3.72 -24.98 63.47
N VAL A 325 3.68 -24.69 62.17
CA VAL A 325 3.75 -25.70 61.10
C VAL A 325 5.10 -26.42 61.12
N ALA A 326 6.21 -25.72 61.31
CA ALA A 326 7.54 -26.32 61.37
C ALA A 326 7.70 -27.31 62.53
N VAL A 327 7.20 -26.96 63.73
CA VAL A 327 7.18 -27.86 64.88
C VAL A 327 6.25 -29.04 64.64
N ALA A 328 5.04 -28.82 64.08
CA ALA A 328 4.09 -29.88 63.78
C ALA A 328 4.66 -30.90 62.78
N LYS A 329 5.27 -30.43 61.68
CA LYS A 329 5.95 -31.28 60.69
C LYS A 329 7.13 -32.03 61.31
N ALA A 330 7.94 -31.37 62.14
CA ALA A 330 9.04 -32.02 62.83
C ALA A 330 8.55 -33.15 63.77
N ARG A 331 7.47 -32.93 64.54
CA ARG A 331 6.85 -33.97 65.38
C ARG A 331 6.23 -35.10 64.55
N ASN A 332 5.52 -34.80 63.47
CA ASN A 332 4.89 -35.81 62.61
C ASN A 332 5.95 -36.75 62.01
N ILE A 333 7.07 -36.21 61.52
CA ILE A 333 8.19 -37.01 61.01
C ILE A 333 8.75 -37.95 62.09
N LEU A 334 8.85 -37.50 63.35
CA LEU A 334 9.27 -38.36 64.46
C LEU A 334 8.24 -39.47 64.74
N SER A 335 6.94 -39.15 64.73
CA SER A 335 5.87 -40.13 64.92
C SER A 335 5.90 -41.23 63.86
N GLN A 336 6.15 -40.88 62.60
CA GLN A 336 6.22 -41.85 61.50
C GLN A 336 7.36 -42.84 61.64
N ARG A 337 8.48 -42.44 62.25
CA ARG A 337 9.65 -43.30 62.47
C ARG A 337 9.47 -44.25 63.65
N ASP A 338 8.76 -43.80 64.70
CA ASP A 338 8.36 -44.65 65.82
C ASP A 338 7.14 -44.07 66.53
N ARG A 339 5.97 -44.64 66.21
CA ARG A 339 4.65 -44.26 66.74
C ARG A 339 4.48 -44.58 68.23
N THR A 340 5.41 -45.32 68.84
CA THR A 340 5.23 -45.85 70.19
C THR A 340 5.94 -45.05 71.28
N SER A 341 6.69 -44.03 70.90
CA SER A 341 7.58 -43.34 71.84
C SER A 341 7.11 -41.94 72.21
N ARG A 342 7.09 -41.69 73.53
CA ARG A 342 6.79 -40.39 74.15
C ARG A 342 7.65 -39.23 73.63
N ASP A 343 8.86 -39.52 73.15
CA ASP A 343 9.85 -38.53 72.73
C ASP A 343 9.34 -37.66 71.56
N THR A 344 8.41 -38.19 70.78
CA THR A 344 7.72 -37.48 69.69
C THR A 344 6.96 -36.24 70.20
N PHE A 345 6.44 -36.30 71.43
CA PHE A 345 5.62 -35.25 72.03
C PHE A 345 6.39 -34.36 73.01
N ALA A 346 7.63 -34.72 73.33
CA ALA A 346 8.47 -33.98 74.26
C ALA A 346 8.71 -32.50 73.86
N PRO A 347 8.97 -32.13 72.59
CA PRO A 347 9.16 -30.73 72.23
C PRO A 347 7.85 -29.98 72.32
N VAL A 348 7.76 -28.92 73.13
CA VAL A 348 6.58 -28.05 73.29
C VAL A 348 6.86 -26.65 72.75
N LEU A 349 5.97 -26.13 71.91
CA LEU A 349 6.08 -24.79 71.34
C LEU A 349 5.28 -23.79 72.17
N TYR A 350 5.98 -22.84 72.77
CA TYR A 350 5.42 -21.64 73.37
C TYR A 350 5.55 -20.47 72.40
N MET A 351 4.47 -19.77 72.08
CA MET A 351 4.51 -18.66 71.14
C MET A 351 3.69 -17.45 71.60
N GLN A 352 4.12 -16.26 71.16
CA GLN A 352 3.40 -15.00 71.36
C GLN A 352 2.99 -14.32 70.06
N THR A 353 3.40 -14.82 68.91
CA THR A 353 2.99 -14.28 67.60
C THR A 353 1.70 -14.92 67.11
N ARG A 354 0.80 -14.13 66.50
CA ARG A 354 -0.43 -14.62 65.85
C ARG A 354 -0.16 -15.34 64.54
N SER A 355 0.85 -14.90 63.78
CA SER A 355 1.09 -15.39 62.43
C SER A 355 1.79 -16.74 62.39
N GLY A 356 2.49 -17.10 63.47
CA GLY A 356 3.50 -18.16 63.45
C GLY A 356 4.71 -17.83 62.58
N THR A 357 4.66 -16.80 61.72
CA THR A 357 5.77 -16.40 60.84
C THR A 357 6.79 -15.58 61.63
N LEU A 358 7.94 -16.18 61.93
CA LEU A 358 9.04 -15.48 62.61
C LEU A 358 9.89 -14.65 61.63
N PHE A 359 10.04 -15.17 60.40
CA PHE A 359 10.96 -14.64 59.38
C PHE A 359 10.28 -14.58 58.01
N ARG A 360 10.57 -13.54 57.22
CA ARG A 360 10.12 -13.42 55.82
C ARG A 360 11.30 -13.22 54.88
N ARG A 361 11.17 -13.62 53.61
CA ARG A 361 12.24 -13.48 52.61
C ARG A 361 12.47 -12.01 52.23
N GLN A 362 13.70 -11.52 52.36
CA GLN A 362 14.08 -10.17 51.90
C GLN A 362 14.35 -10.16 50.38
N ILE A 363 13.57 -9.40 49.61
CA ILE A 363 13.69 -9.25 48.15
C ILE A 363 14.51 -7.99 47.83
N GLN A 364 15.54 -8.10 46.98
CA GLN A 364 16.39 -6.98 46.56
C GLN A 364 15.81 -6.26 45.33
N TRP A 365 14.98 -5.23 45.58
CA TRP A 365 14.25 -4.49 44.54
C TRP A 365 15.12 -3.82 43.46
N PHE A 366 16.36 -3.43 43.77
CA PHE A 366 17.26 -2.79 42.79
C PHE A 366 17.64 -3.69 41.60
N ARG A 367 17.71 -5.01 41.78
CA ARG A 367 17.96 -5.95 40.66
C ARG A 367 16.73 -6.16 39.78
N LEU A 368 15.53 -6.04 40.37
CA LEU A 368 14.27 -6.03 39.61
C LEU A 368 14.13 -4.72 38.81
N LEU A 369 14.51 -3.58 39.39
CA LEU A 369 14.44 -2.28 38.70
C LEU A 369 15.39 -2.22 37.49
N ALA A 370 16.62 -2.75 37.62
CA ALA A 370 17.57 -2.83 36.50
C ALA A 370 17.09 -3.78 35.39
N GLY A 371 16.44 -4.90 35.75
CA GLY A 371 15.82 -5.79 34.78
C GLY A 371 14.63 -5.15 34.06
N VAL A 372 13.78 -4.41 34.78
CA VAL A 372 12.66 -3.67 34.20
C VAL A 372 13.15 -2.52 33.31
N LEU A 373 14.21 -1.81 33.68
CA LEU A 373 14.80 -0.76 32.85
C LEU A 373 15.42 -1.32 31.56
N ALA A 374 16.08 -2.49 31.64
CA ALA A 374 16.61 -3.16 30.46
C ALA A 374 15.50 -3.64 29.52
N ILE A 375 14.41 -4.17 30.06
CA ILE A 375 13.23 -4.55 29.27
C ILE A 375 12.57 -3.31 28.65
N LEU A 376 12.42 -2.22 29.40
CA LEU A 376 11.91 -0.95 28.87
C LEU A 376 12.79 -0.39 27.75
N LEU A 377 14.12 -0.44 27.90
CA LEU A 377 15.04 0.00 26.86
C LEU A 377 14.88 -0.85 25.59
N VAL A 378 14.78 -2.18 25.73
CA VAL A 378 14.53 -3.11 24.62
C VAL A 378 13.16 -2.84 23.99
N CYS A 379 12.12 -2.62 24.78
CA CYS A 379 10.79 -2.27 24.27
C CYS A 379 10.79 -0.92 23.54
N VAL A 380 11.53 0.08 24.02
CA VAL A 380 11.67 1.38 23.36
C VAL A 380 12.45 1.26 22.06
N THR A 381 13.52 0.46 22.00
CA THR A 381 14.25 0.21 20.75
C THR A 381 13.42 -0.60 19.76
N ILE A 382 12.65 -1.60 20.22
CA ILE A 382 11.71 -2.33 19.37
C ILE A 382 10.61 -1.41 18.88
N TYR A 383 10.05 -0.56 19.74
CA TYR A 383 9.03 0.42 19.34
C TYR A 383 9.57 1.42 18.31
N ALA A 384 10.78 1.96 18.53
CA ALA A 384 11.42 2.86 17.58
C ALA A 384 11.70 2.16 16.24
N PHE A 385 12.21 0.93 16.26
CA PHE A 385 12.43 0.13 15.05
C PHE A 385 11.12 -0.16 14.30
N VAL A 386 10.07 -0.60 15.01
CA VAL A 386 8.75 -0.85 14.42
C VAL A 386 8.14 0.43 13.86
N ASN A 387 8.33 1.57 14.53
CA ASN A 387 7.80 2.85 14.06
C ASN A 387 8.56 3.39 12.85
N GLU A 388 9.89 3.22 12.80
CA GLU A 388 10.71 3.55 11.62
C GLU A 388 10.32 2.69 10.42
N VAL A 389 10.21 1.37 10.62
CA VAL A 389 9.76 0.43 9.59
C VAL A 389 8.35 0.79 9.11
N ARG A 390 7.43 1.14 10.02
CA ARG A 390 6.07 1.60 9.66
C ARG A 390 6.09 2.89 8.85
N HIS A 391 6.94 3.86 9.19
CA HIS A 391 7.08 5.10 8.43
C HIS A 391 7.64 4.86 7.03
N GLN A 392 8.64 3.98 6.89
CA GLN A 392 9.16 3.59 5.57
C GLN A 392 8.08 2.87 4.74
N PHE A 393 7.32 1.95 5.33
CA PHE A 393 6.21 1.29 4.64
C PHE A 393 5.11 2.26 4.23
N GLU A 394 4.75 3.22 5.07
CA GLU A 394 3.73 4.22 4.74
C GLU A 394 4.23 5.14 3.61
N ALA A 395 5.49 5.55 3.62
CA ALA A 395 6.08 6.36 2.54
C ALA A 395 6.08 5.61 1.19
N ILE A 396 6.56 4.36 1.16
CA ILE A 396 6.54 3.49 -0.03
C ILE A 396 5.09 3.29 -0.51
N ARG A 397 4.15 3.10 0.41
CA ARG A 397 2.73 2.92 0.06
C ARG A 397 2.15 4.18 -0.58
N GLN A 398 2.45 5.36 -0.04
CA GLN A 398 1.97 6.63 -0.61
C GLN A 398 2.58 6.88 -2.00
N GLU A 399 3.87 6.59 -2.18
CA GLU A 399 4.54 6.69 -3.48
C GLU A 399 3.95 5.72 -4.51
N LEU A 400 3.67 4.47 -4.11
CA LEU A 400 2.99 3.49 -4.97
C LEU A 400 1.60 3.98 -5.37
N ILE A 401 0.77 4.43 -4.43
CA ILE A 401 -0.58 4.97 -4.72
C ILE A 401 -0.51 6.16 -5.68
N ALA A 402 0.43 7.07 -5.44
CA ALA A 402 0.62 8.25 -6.28
C ALA A 402 1.04 7.87 -7.71
N SER A 403 1.91 6.87 -7.85
CA SER A 403 2.35 6.33 -9.13
C SER A 403 1.26 5.58 -9.90
N GLU A 404 0.43 4.81 -9.18
CA GLU A 404 -0.76 4.18 -9.77
C GLU A 404 -1.75 5.25 -10.25
N GLN A 405 -1.93 6.33 -9.47
CA GLN A 405 -2.74 7.47 -9.90
C GLN A 405 -2.17 8.18 -11.14
N GLN A 406 -0.85 8.32 -11.28
CA GLN A 406 -0.24 8.88 -12.49
C GLN A 406 -0.59 8.05 -13.71
N LEU A 407 -0.36 6.73 -13.64
CA LEU A 407 -0.65 5.81 -14.74
C LEU A 407 -2.15 5.78 -15.08
N GLN A 408 -3.04 5.85 -14.09
CA GLN A 408 -4.47 5.94 -14.34
C GLN A 408 -4.89 7.28 -14.96
N THR A 409 -4.28 8.39 -14.55
CA THR A 409 -4.55 9.73 -15.12
C THR A 409 -4.13 9.77 -16.59
N VAL A 410 -2.95 9.23 -16.88
CA VAL A 410 -2.41 9.07 -18.23
C VAL A 410 -3.38 8.28 -19.12
N ALA A 411 -3.90 7.16 -18.63
CA ALA A 411 -4.86 6.33 -19.34
C ALA A 411 -6.21 7.03 -19.57
N GLN A 412 -6.71 7.76 -18.56
CA GLN A 412 -8.00 8.46 -18.66
C GLN A 412 -7.99 9.62 -19.66
N LEU A 413 -6.82 10.22 -19.92
CA LEU A 413 -6.65 11.37 -20.83
C LEU A 413 -6.49 10.95 -22.31
N SER A 414 -6.48 9.65 -22.60
CA SER A 414 -6.39 9.10 -23.97
C SER A 414 -7.73 8.62 -24.56
N ARG A 415 -8.86 8.78 -23.83
CA ARG A 415 -10.13 8.11 -24.14
C ARG A 415 -11.30 9.06 -24.47
N VAL A 416 -12.16 8.60 -25.38
CA VAL A 416 -13.57 9.00 -25.50
C VAL A 416 -14.36 8.42 -24.30
N GLN A 417 -14.82 9.30 -23.41
CA GLN A 417 -15.58 8.93 -22.22
C GLN A 417 -17.08 9.03 -22.49
N VAL A 418 -17.87 8.10 -21.96
CA VAL A 418 -19.34 8.23 -21.95
C VAL A 418 -19.72 9.05 -20.73
N ALA A 419 -20.16 10.29 -20.93
CA ALA A 419 -20.68 11.16 -19.88
C ALA A 419 -22.00 10.63 -19.31
N ALA A 420 -22.88 10.15 -20.18
CA ALA A 420 -24.18 9.64 -19.81
C ALA A 420 -24.74 8.69 -20.86
N THR A 421 -25.49 7.68 -20.41
CA THR A 421 -26.40 6.91 -21.26
C THR A 421 -27.78 7.52 -21.15
N LEU A 422 -28.25 8.10 -22.24
CA LEU A 422 -29.56 8.72 -22.37
C LEU A 422 -30.64 7.62 -22.46
N PRO A 423 -31.68 7.68 -21.63
CA PRO A 423 -32.81 6.75 -21.72
C PRO A 423 -33.55 6.90 -23.04
N ASP A 424 -33.96 5.77 -23.64
CA ASP A 424 -34.72 5.64 -24.89
C ASP A 424 -34.02 6.21 -26.14
N ASN A 425 -33.17 5.38 -26.79
CA ASN A 425 -32.51 5.56 -28.11
C ASN A 425 -33.06 6.76 -28.92
N PRO A 426 -32.60 8.00 -28.61
CA PRO A 426 -33.18 9.19 -29.19
C PRO A 426 -32.56 9.35 -30.57
N ALA A 427 -33.35 9.08 -31.61
CA ALA A 427 -32.90 9.14 -33.00
C ALA A 427 -32.26 10.50 -33.37
N HIS A 428 -32.61 11.57 -32.65
CA HIS A 428 -31.98 12.88 -32.80
C HIS A 428 -31.70 13.57 -31.44
N ILE A 429 -30.41 13.84 -31.22
CA ILE A 429 -29.91 14.71 -30.15
C ILE A 429 -29.22 15.91 -30.80
N GLN A 430 -29.35 17.09 -30.21
CA GLN A 430 -28.55 18.26 -30.62
C GLN A 430 -27.88 18.90 -29.42
N LEU A 431 -26.60 19.24 -29.57
CA LEU A 431 -25.76 19.78 -28.52
C LEU A 431 -25.47 21.26 -28.77
N VAL A 432 -25.42 22.05 -27.70
CA VAL A 432 -24.95 23.44 -27.72
C VAL A 432 -24.21 23.77 -26.43
N GLN A 433 -23.14 24.55 -26.53
CA GLN A 433 -22.45 25.12 -25.37
C GLN A 433 -23.08 26.46 -25.01
N ILE A 434 -23.44 26.62 -23.74
CA ILE A 434 -23.88 27.91 -23.19
C ILE A 434 -23.19 28.14 -21.86
N GLY A 435 -22.28 29.12 -21.82
CA GLY A 435 -21.37 29.32 -20.69
C GLY A 435 -20.51 28.07 -20.45
N ASP A 436 -20.35 27.69 -19.19
CA ASP A 436 -19.58 26.50 -18.76
C ASP A 436 -20.45 25.22 -18.73
N SER A 437 -21.45 25.11 -19.61
CA SER A 437 -22.39 23.98 -19.62
C SER A 437 -22.74 23.54 -21.03
N ILE A 438 -22.87 22.23 -21.18
CA ILE A 438 -23.37 21.59 -22.40
C ILE A 438 -24.84 21.29 -22.23
N TRP A 439 -25.63 21.64 -23.24
CA TRP A 439 -27.07 21.42 -23.28
C TRP A 439 -27.42 20.46 -24.41
N ALA A 440 -28.08 19.36 -24.07
CA ALA A 440 -28.53 18.34 -24.99
C ALA A 440 -30.05 18.40 -25.16
N SER A 441 -30.51 18.64 -26.39
CA SER A 441 -31.94 18.65 -26.75
C SER A 441 -32.29 17.33 -27.39
N ARG A 442 -33.30 16.65 -26.84
CA ARG A 442 -33.73 15.30 -27.25
C ARG A 442 -35.11 15.33 -27.87
N GLU A 443 -35.29 14.56 -28.94
CA GLU A 443 -36.54 14.50 -29.71
C GLU A 443 -37.80 14.19 -28.85
N ASP A 444 -37.64 13.44 -27.77
CA ASP A 444 -38.71 13.06 -26.83
C ASP A 444 -39.22 14.21 -25.95
N GLY A 445 -38.67 15.41 -26.09
CA GLY A 445 -39.12 16.62 -25.41
C GLY A 445 -38.42 16.88 -24.09
N VAL A 446 -37.17 16.41 -23.98
CA VAL A 446 -36.31 16.66 -22.83
C VAL A 446 -35.12 17.50 -23.26
N VAL A 447 -34.77 18.49 -22.45
CA VAL A 447 -33.51 19.22 -22.52
C VAL A 447 -32.71 18.93 -21.26
N GLN A 448 -31.45 18.53 -21.43
CA GLN A 448 -30.57 18.13 -20.33
C GLN A 448 -29.32 18.99 -20.29
N ARG A 449 -28.95 19.45 -19.09
CA ARG A 449 -27.75 20.24 -18.81
C ARG A 449 -26.68 19.37 -18.19
N TYR A 450 -25.46 19.50 -18.71
CA TYR A 450 -24.24 18.90 -18.19
C TYR A 450 -23.29 20.02 -17.77
N SER A 451 -22.88 20.05 -16.49
CA SER A 451 -21.93 21.03 -15.94
C SER A 451 -21.02 20.39 -14.89
N GLY A 452 -19.71 20.66 -15.00
CA GLY A 452 -18.68 20.09 -14.11
C GLY A 452 -18.74 20.53 -12.63
N LEU A 453 -19.61 21.48 -12.27
CA LEU A 453 -19.70 22.04 -10.91
C LEU A 453 -20.94 21.61 -10.11
N THR A 454 -22.01 21.12 -10.75
CA THR A 454 -23.33 20.97 -10.08
C THR A 454 -24.10 19.68 -10.38
N GLY A 455 -23.61 18.84 -11.30
CA GLY A 455 -24.32 17.62 -11.72
C GLY A 455 -25.35 17.86 -12.84
N GLU A 456 -25.93 16.76 -13.32
CA GLU A 456 -26.91 16.74 -14.41
C GLU A 456 -28.25 17.36 -13.98
N SER A 457 -28.85 18.19 -14.85
CA SER A 457 -30.21 18.72 -14.65
C SER A 457 -31.07 18.42 -15.87
N THR A 458 -32.31 17.99 -15.65
CA THR A 458 -33.22 17.58 -16.72
C THR A 458 -34.47 18.46 -16.70
N PHE A 459 -34.85 18.98 -17.86
CA PHE A 459 -35.99 19.86 -18.05
C PHE A 459 -36.95 19.27 -19.08
N THR A 460 -38.22 19.13 -18.71
CA THR A 460 -39.27 18.73 -19.65
C THR A 460 -39.76 19.96 -20.41
N VAL A 461 -39.68 19.88 -21.74
CA VAL A 461 -40.12 20.91 -22.68
C VAL A 461 -41.28 20.33 -23.50
N GLY A 462 -41.25 20.43 -24.83
CA GLY A 462 -42.10 19.67 -25.76
C GLY A 462 -41.29 18.95 -26.83
N ARG A 463 -41.94 18.06 -27.59
CA ARG A 463 -41.33 17.20 -28.61
C ARG A 463 -40.63 17.96 -29.72
N GLU A 464 -39.56 17.35 -30.23
CA GLU A 464 -38.64 17.93 -31.22
C GLU A 464 -38.12 19.33 -30.79
N PRO A 465 -37.48 19.46 -29.62
CA PRO A 465 -36.89 20.71 -29.17
C PRO A 465 -35.63 21.06 -29.97
N TYR A 466 -35.53 22.33 -30.38
CA TYR A 466 -34.27 22.91 -30.85
C TYR A 466 -33.30 23.17 -29.69
N PRO A 467 -31.99 23.34 -29.97
CA PRO A 467 -31.01 23.68 -28.96
C PRO A 467 -31.40 24.99 -28.25
N PRO A 468 -31.21 25.09 -26.92
CA PRO A 468 -31.50 26.32 -26.21
C PRO A 468 -30.66 27.47 -26.74
N ILE A 469 -31.21 28.67 -26.67
CA ILE A 469 -30.46 29.91 -26.84
C ILE A 469 -30.40 30.67 -25.52
N SER A 470 -29.33 31.44 -25.31
CA SER A 470 -29.18 32.36 -24.19
C SER A 470 -29.59 33.76 -24.61
N VAL A 471 -30.38 34.45 -23.78
CA VAL A 471 -30.87 35.82 -24.06
C VAL A 471 -30.61 36.72 -22.86
N GLY A 472 -30.19 37.97 -23.08
CA GLY A 472 -30.08 39.01 -22.05
C GLY A 472 -29.10 38.70 -20.91
N GLU A 473 -27.78 38.81 -21.17
CA GLU A 473 -26.67 38.49 -20.25
C GLU A 473 -26.63 37.06 -19.65
N GLY A 474 -27.59 36.18 -19.99
CA GLY A 474 -27.55 34.75 -19.63
C GLY A 474 -28.40 34.34 -18.44
N ASP A 475 -29.38 35.16 -18.03
CA ASP A 475 -30.26 34.85 -16.90
C ASP A 475 -31.24 33.69 -17.19
N PHE A 476 -31.66 33.51 -18.44
CA PHE A 476 -32.60 32.46 -18.87
C PHE A 476 -32.24 31.88 -20.24
N LEU A 477 -32.60 30.62 -20.44
CA LEU A 477 -32.51 29.92 -21.72
C LEU A 477 -33.87 29.72 -22.35
N TRP A 478 -33.92 29.72 -23.68
CA TRP A 478 -35.16 29.59 -24.44
C TRP A 478 -35.09 28.42 -25.41
N VAL A 479 -36.11 27.56 -25.37
CA VAL A 479 -36.20 26.33 -26.16
C VAL A 479 -37.50 26.32 -26.93
N ALA A 480 -37.43 26.31 -28.27
CA ALA A 480 -38.60 26.09 -29.11
C ALA A 480 -38.79 24.59 -29.36
N SER A 481 -39.98 24.08 -29.09
CA SER A 481 -40.39 22.71 -29.39
C SER A 481 -41.19 22.70 -30.67
N ARG A 482 -40.54 22.30 -31.77
CA ARG A 482 -41.07 22.40 -33.13
C ARG A 482 -42.44 21.75 -33.24
N ARG A 483 -42.57 20.51 -32.79
CA ARG A 483 -43.78 19.70 -33.01
C ARG A 483 -44.94 20.11 -32.12
N ASP A 484 -44.67 20.39 -30.86
CA ASP A 484 -45.72 20.73 -29.89
C ASP A 484 -46.11 22.22 -29.95
N GLY A 485 -45.28 23.05 -30.58
CA GLY A 485 -45.60 24.46 -30.77
C GLY A 485 -45.48 25.29 -29.50
N THR A 486 -44.57 24.89 -28.62
CA THR A 486 -44.34 25.55 -27.34
C THR A 486 -42.95 26.20 -27.33
N LEU A 487 -42.86 27.36 -26.66
CA LEU A 487 -41.60 28.00 -26.33
C LEU A 487 -41.41 27.87 -24.81
N THR A 488 -40.29 27.29 -24.39
CA THR A 488 -40.02 27.04 -22.97
C THR A 488 -38.87 27.93 -22.49
N ARG A 489 -39.12 28.69 -21.43
CA ARG A 489 -38.08 29.45 -20.70
C ARG A 489 -37.54 28.61 -19.56
N ILE A 490 -36.24 28.37 -19.56
CA ILE A 490 -35.52 27.56 -18.58
C ILE A 490 -34.62 28.47 -17.74
N ASP A 491 -34.72 28.35 -16.41
CA ASP A 491 -33.71 28.89 -15.50
C ASP A 491 -32.49 27.95 -15.53
N PRO A 492 -31.31 28.42 -15.96
CA PRO A 492 -30.12 27.59 -16.09
C PRO A 492 -29.67 26.98 -14.75
N THR A 493 -30.04 27.59 -13.61
CA THR A 493 -29.75 27.05 -12.26
C THR A 493 -30.69 25.91 -11.85
N GLY A 494 -31.81 25.74 -12.55
CA GLY A 494 -32.86 24.79 -12.17
C GLY A 494 -33.64 25.16 -10.90
N GLN A 495 -33.48 26.38 -10.37
CA GLN A 495 -34.19 26.82 -9.16
C GLN A 495 -35.66 27.18 -9.41
N VAL A 496 -36.00 27.52 -10.65
CA VAL A 496 -37.36 27.83 -11.09
C VAL A 496 -37.83 26.81 -12.12
N GLU A 497 -39.08 26.36 -12.00
CA GLU A 497 -39.70 25.45 -12.97
C GLU A 497 -39.76 26.09 -14.38
N PRO A 498 -39.51 25.33 -15.45
CA PRO A 498 -39.61 25.84 -16.81
C PRO A 498 -40.98 26.45 -17.10
N LEU A 499 -41.00 27.66 -17.66
CA LEU A 499 -42.23 28.32 -18.09
C LEU A 499 -42.52 27.94 -19.54
N GLN A 500 -43.58 27.15 -19.76
CA GLN A 500 -44.05 26.80 -21.10
C GLN A 500 -45.05 27.84 -21.62
N ILE A 501 -44.81 28.33 -22.82
CA ILE A 501 -45.64 29.31 -23.52
C ILE A 501 -46.18 28.64 -24.79
N GLU A 502 -47.50 28.54 -24.89
CA GLU A 502 -48.15 28.01 -26.09
C GLU A 502 -48.13 29.05 -27.21
N ILE A 503 -47.65 28.64 -28.39
CA ILE A 503 -47.61 29.44 -29.61
C ILE A 503 -48.45 28.73 -30.68
N SER A 504 -47.81 27.84 -31.46
CA SER A 504 -48.42 26.97 -32.46
C SER A 504 -47.36 26.05 -33.07
N ALA A 505 -47.77 24.90 -33.60
CA ALA A 505 -46.84 23.89 -34.12
C ALA A 505 -46.00 24.40 -35.32
N ASN A 506 -44.88 23.73 -35.56
CA ASN A 506 -43.85 24.05 -36.55
C ASN A 506 -43.17 25.40 -36.31
N LEU A 507 -42.67 25.57 -35.08
CA LEU A 507 -41.79 26.68 -34.70
C LEU A 507 -40.40 26.51 -35.30
N GLU A 508 -39.73 27.62 -35.59
CA GLU A 508 -38.30 27.68 -35.89
C GLU A 508 -37.47 28.08 -34.65
N PRO A 509 -36.13 27.98 -34.68
CA PRO A 509 -35.29 28.44 -33.58
C PRO A 509 -35.61 29.90 -33.18
N PRO A 510 -35.72 30.20 -31.87
CA PRO A 510 -35.95 31.56 -31.42
C PRO A 510 -34.69 32.42 -31.67
N PHE A 511 -34.85 33.74 -31.67
CA PHE A 511 -33.75 34.70 -31.74
C PHE A 511 -34.05 35.97 -30.95
N GLU A 512 -33.01 36.65 -30.49
CA GLU A 512 -33.13 37.90 -29.72
C GLU A 512 -33.13 39.11 -30.66
N ALA A 513 -34.10 40.02 -30.50
CA ALA A 513 -34.07 41.32 -31.16
C ALA A 513 -34.70 42.39 -30.25
N GLY A 514 -33.98 43.49 -30.05
CA GLY A 514 -34.39 44.57 -29.16
C GLY A 514 -34.50 44.08 -27.70
N ASP A 515 -35.68 44.23 -27.12
CA ASP A 515 -36.02 43.87 -25.73
C ASP A 515 -36.83 42.56 -25.64
N ALA A 516 -36.89 41.76 -26.70
CA ALA A 516 -37.76 40.59 -26.79
C ALA A 516 -37.13 39.38 -27.47
N ILE A 517 -37.71 38.22 -27.18
CA ILE A 517 -37.50 36.98 -27.94
C ILE A 517 -38.46 36.98 -29.12
N TRP A 518 -37.98 36.56 -30.28
CA TRP A 518 -38.80 36.35 -31.45
C TRP A 518 -38.74 34.89 -31.89
N VAL A 519 -39.87 34.36 -32.33
CA VAL A 519 -39.97 33.01 -32.88
C VAL A 519 -40.90 33.01 -34.09
N GLN A 520 -40.49 32.32 -35.16
CA GLN A 520 -41.29 32.15 -36.35
C GLN A 520 -42.15 30.89 -36.23
N SER A 521 -43.42 31.00 -36.64
CA SER A 521 -44.30 29.84 -36.83
C SER A 521 -44.68 29.71 -38.29
N PHE A 522 -44.33 28.57 -38.89
CA PHE A 522 -44.71 28.28 -40.27
C PHE A 522 -46.19 27.97 -40.43
N VAL A 523 -46.84 27.38 -39.42
CA VAL A 523 -48.29 27.09 -39.48
C VAL A 523 -49.11 28.38 -39.44
N ASP A 524 -48.68 29.33 -38.60
CA ASP A 524 -49.38 30.60 -38.44
C ASP A 524 -49.00 31.66 -39.46
N THR A 525 -47.98 31.42 -40.28
CA THR A 525 -47.44 32.41 -41.23
C THR A 525 -47.16 33.75 -40.53
N ALA A 526 -46.58 33.68 -39.34
CA ALA A 526 -46.45 34.82 -38.43
C ALA A 526 -45.18 34.73 -37.58
N LEU A 527 -44.79 35.88 -37.04
CA LEU A 527 -43.77 35.97 -36.00
C LEU A 527 -44.47 36.18 -34.65
N PHE A 528 -43.86 35.68 -33.59
CA PHE A 528 -44.31 35.93 -32.23
C PHE A 528 -43.21 36.66 -31.49
N ARG A 529 -43.56 37.78 -30.85
CA ARG A 529 -42.71 38.53 -29.94
C ARG A 529 -43.06 38.11 -28.52
N ILE A 530 -42.07 37.71 -27.73
CA ILE A 530 -42.23 37.22 -26.37
C ILE A 530 -41.46 38.15 -25.43
N ASP A 531 -42.16 38.65 -24.42
CA ASP A 531 -41.54 39.38 -23.32
C ASP A 531 -40.69 38.40 -22.48
N PRO A 532 -39.37 38.63 -22.37
CA PRO A 532 -38.49 37.66 -21.72
C PRO A 532 -38.70 37.58 -20.20
N THR A 533 -39.28 38.61 -19.58
CA THR A 533 -39.53 38.70 -18.14
C THR A 533 -40.84 38.02 -17.75
N THR A 534 -41.91 38.28 -18.49
CA THR A 534 -43.26 37.81 -18.17
C THR A 534 -43.66 36.54 -18.91
N GLY A 535 -43.04 36.26 -20.06
CA GLY A 535 -43.45 35.19 -20.97
C GLY A 535 -44.72 35.52 -21.77
N GLU A 536 -45.23 36.75 -21.70
CA GLU A 536 -46.37 37.16 -22.52
C GLU A 536 -45.99 37.12 -24.00
N SER A 537 -46.77 36.39 -24.80
CA SER A 537 -46.57 36.28 -26.25
C SER A 537 -47.54 37.18 -27.00
N GLN A 538 -47.01 37.90 -27.99
CA GLN A 538 -47.75 38.74 -28.91
C GLN A 538 -47.51 38.25 -30.34
N ARG A 539 -48.59 37.84 -31.01
CA ARG A 539 -48.54 37.48 -32.44
C ARG A 539 -48.40 38.74 -33.31
N PHE A 540 -47.47 38.68 -34.25
CA PHE A 540 -47.22 39.69 -35.27
C PHE A 540 -47.48 39.08 -36.66
N PHE A 541 -48.50 39.59 -37.36
CA PHE A 541 -48.83 39.16 -38.70
C PHE A 541 -47.97 39.91 -39.71
N THR A 542 -47.11 39.20 -40.44
CA THR A 542 -46.25 39.77 -41.49
C THR A 542 -47.02 40.09 -42.77
N GLY A 543 -48.19 39.44 -42.98
CA GLY A 543 -49.05 39.65 -44.15
C GLY A 543 -48.65 38.85 -45.39
N PHE A 544 -47.70 37.93 -45.24
CA PHE A 544 -47.21 37.01 -46.28
C PHE A 544 -46.50 35.81 -45.65
N ASP A 545 -46.25 34.78 -46.45
CA ASP A 545 -45.50 33.60 -46.00
C ASP A 545 -44.04 33.97 -45.78
N VAL A 546 -43.61 33.91 -44.52
CA VAL A 546 -42.23 34.11 -44.12
C VAL A 546 -41.39 32.92 -44.59
N ASP A 547 -40.29 33.20 -45.27
CA ASP A 547 -39.28 32.17 -45.54
C ASP A 547 -38.29 32.11 -44.37
N VAL A 548 -37.57 33.22 -44.17
CA VAL A 548 -36.62 33.39 -43.08
C VAL A 548 -36.84 34.71 -42.36
N ALA A 549 -36.67 34.69 -41.04
CA ALA A 549 -36.59 35.87 -40.20
C ALA A 549 -35.36 35.82 -39.30
N PHE A 550 -34.68 36.95 -39.12
CA PHE A 550 -33.48 37.06 -38.31
C PHE A 550 -33.30 38.46 -37.72
N ALA A 551 -32.51 38.57 -36.67
CA ALA A 551 -32.18 39.84 -36.03
C ALA A 551 -31.08 40.59 -36.79
N GLY A 552 -31.18 41.92 -36.86
CA GLY A 552 -30.13 42.78 -37.41
C GLY A 552 -30.31 44.25 -37.03
N GLY A 553 -29.36 44.79 -36.25
CA GLY A 553 -29.50 46.12 -35.67
C GLY A 553 -30.68 46.18 -34.69
N ASP A 554 -31.48 47.24 -34.75
CA ASP A 554 -32.71 47.40 -33.94
C ASP A 554 -33.94 46.71 -34.57
N TYR A 555 -33.74 45.87 -35.59
CA TYR A 555 -34.81 45.34 -36.42
C TYR A 555 -34.82 43.80 -36.48
N VAL A 556 -36.01 43.26 -36.68
CA VAL A 556 -36.23 41.92 -37.20
C VAL A 556 -36.40 42.04 -38.72
N TRP A 557 -35.53 41.37 -39.47
CA TRP A 557 -35.58 41.30 -40.92
C TRP A 557 -36.32 40.05 -41.34
N VAL A 558 -37.17 40.19 -42.36
CA VAL A 558 -38.05 39.13 -42.85
C VAL A 558 -37.95 39.08 -44.37
N LEU A 559 -37.53 37.93 -44.89
CA LEU A 559 -37.55 37.63 -46.31
C LEU A 559 -38.75 36.72 -46.60
N PRO A 560 -39.69 37.15 -47.46
CA PRO A 560 -40.86 36.34 -47.81
C PRO A 560 -40.50 35.26 -48.86
N LYS A 561 -41.31 34.20 -48.91
CA LYS A 561 -41.13 33.08 -49.86
C LYS A 561 -41.28 33.46 -51.33
N ASP A 562 -41.82 34.63 -51.65
CA ASP A 562 -41.92 35.10 -53.03
C ASP A 562 -40.66 35.81 -53.53
N GLY A 563 -39.66 36.00 -52.66
CA GLY A 563 -38.33 36.52 -52.98
C GLY A 563 -38.26 37.98 -53.42
N ASN A 564 -39.39 38.64 -53.70
CA ASN A 564 -39.39 39.98 -54.31
C ASN A 564 -39.65 41.12 -53.31
N ARG A 565 -39.46 40.84 -52.02
CA ARG A 565 -39.77 41.76 -50.92
C ARG A 565 -38.79 41.58 -49.76
N ILE A 566 -38.62 42.64 -48.99
CA ILE A 566 -37.92 42.64 -47.70
C ILE A 566 -38.79 43.40 -46.71
N GLN A 567 -39.07 42.83 -45.55
CA GLN A 567 -39.70 43.54 -44.46
C GLN A 567 -38.71 43.71 -43.31
N ARG A 568 -38.71 44.89 -42.70
CA ARG A 568 -38.05 45.13 -41.42
C ARG A 568 -39.08 45.55 -40.39
N ILE A 569 -38.94 45.04 -39.17
CA ILE A 569 -39.82 45.34 -38.06
C ILE A 569 -38.95 45.87 -36.94
N HIS A 570 -39.16 47.10 -36.49
CA HIS A 570 -38.40 47.64 -35.37
C HIS A 570 -38.76 46.83 -34.10
N ALA A 571 -37.75 46.26 -33.46
CA ALA A 571 -37.95 45.20 -32.46
C ALA A 571 -38.70 45.68 -31.20
N THR A 572 -38.51 46.94 -30.81
CA THR A 572 -39.19 47.55 -29.64
C THR A 572 -40.47 48.31 -29.98
N THR A 573 -40.47 49.17 -31.00
CA THR A 573 -41.65 50.00 -31.33
C THR A 573 -42.69 49.25 -32.17
N LEU A 574 -42.33 48.08 -32.71
CA LEU A 574 -43.14 47.27 -33.64
C LEU A 574 -43.54 48.00 -34.92
N THR A 575 -42.86 49.10 -35.27
CA THR A 575 -43.08 49.78 -36.54
C THR A 575 -42.49 48.95 -37.67
N GLU A 576 -43.31 48.60 -38.65
CA GLU A 576 -42.90 47.82 -39.82
C GLU A 576 -42.73 48.69 -41.05
N GLU A 577 -41.79 48.26 -41.90
CA GLU A 577 -41.61 48.81 -43.23
C GLU A 577 -41.35 47.69 -44.22
N LEU A 578 -41.99 47.77 -45.38
CA LEU A 578 -41.93 46.78 -46.45
C LEU A 578 -41.33 47.43 -47.70
N LEU A 579 -40.25 46.83 -48.21
CA LEU A 579 -39.64 47.16 -49.48
C LEU A 579 -40.02 46.09 -50.51
N SER A 580 -40.48 46.51 -51.69
CA SER A 580 -40.54 45.64 -52.88
C SER A 580 -39.24 45.76 -53.66
N THR A 581 -38.67 44.63 -54.03
CA THR A 581 -37.45 44.54 -54.83
C THR A 581 -37.80 44.26 -56.29
N ASP A 582 -36.96 44.75 -57.21
CA ASP A 582 -37.05 44.46 -58.64
C ASP A 582 -36.39 43.13 -59.01
N ARG A 583 -35.69 42.50 -58.06
CA ARG A 583 -35.00 41.23 -58.19
C ARG A 583 -35.55 40.21 -57.19
N GLU A 584 -35.54 38.95 -57.60
CA GLU A 584 -35.83 37.81 -56.74
C GLU A 584 -34.62 37.55 -55.83
N LEU A 585 -34.79 37.80 -54.54
CA LEU A 585 -33.84 37.53 -53.48
C LEU A 585 -33.98 36.08 -53.02
N ILE A 586 -32.84 35.41 -52.87
CA ILE A 586 -32.76 34.00 -52.52
C ILE A 586 -32.20 33.76 -51.12
N ASP A 587 -31.38 34.67 -50.60
CA ASP A 587 -30.78 34.56 -49.27
C ASP A 587 -30.30 35.94 -48.76
N GLY A 588 -30.07 36.08 -47.46
CA GLY A 588 -29.57 37.32 -46.88
C GLY A 588 -29.09 37.22 -45.44
N LEU A 589 -28.25 38.19 -45.05
CA LEU A 589 -27.57 38.23 -43.75
C LEU A 589 -27.28 39.67 -43.32
N TYR A 590 -27.23 39.92 -42.02
CA TYR A 590 -26.90 41.24 -41.46
C TYR A 590 -25.43 41.28 -41.01
N VAL A 591 -24.59 42.05 -41.72
CA VAL A 591 -23.16 42.19 -41.44
C VAL A 591 -22.72 43.63 -41.68
N GLY A 592 -21.84 44.16 -40.82
CA GLY A 592 -21.31 45.51 -40.98
C GLY A 592 -22.38 46.61 -40.90
N HIS A 593 -23.36 46.46 -40.02
CA HIS A 593 -24.51 47.36 -39.85
C HIS A 593 -25.45 47.49 -41.07
N SER A 594 -25.33 46.59 -42.04
CA SER A 594 -26.11 46.60 -43.28
C SER A 594 -26.77 45.25 -43.49
N LEU A 595 -27.92 45.25 -44.17
CA LEU A 595 -28.49 44.01 -44.70
C LEU A 595 -27.79 43.70 -46.03
N TRP A 596 -27.29 42.49 -46.18
CA TRP A 596 -26.78 41.95 -47.43
C TRP A 596 -27.76 40.93 -47.98
N ALA A 597 -28.19 41.07 -49.23
CA ALA A 597 -29.14 40.15 -49.86
C ALA A 597 -28.63 39.68 -51.22
N LEU A 598 -28.68 38.37 -51.45
CA LEU A 598 -28.29 37.73 -52.69
C LEU A 598 -29.53 37.57 -53.59
N ALA A 599 -29.41 38.03 -54.82
CA ALA A 599 -30.41 37.87 -55.86
C ALA A 599 -30.14 36.65 -56.73
N ALA A 600 -31.19 36.05 -57.28
CA ALA A 600 -31.14 34.91 -58.20
C ALA A 600 -30.34 35.19 -59.49
N ASP A 601 -30.17 36.46 -59.86
CA ASP A 601 -29.36 36.88 -61.00
C ASP A 601 -27.88 37.14 -60.66
N GLY A 602 -27.46 36.82 -59.43
CA GLY A 602 -26.09 36.93 -58.95
C GLY A 602 -25.72 38.28 -58.33
N ALA A 603 -26.62 39.26 -58.30
CA ALA A 603 -26.32 40.50 -57.57
C ALA A 603 -26.41 40.31 -56.05
N PHE A 604 -25.35 40.73 -55.37
CA PHE A 604 -25.26 40.76 -53.92
C PHE A 604 -25.34 42.22 -53.45
N LEU A 605 -26.50 42.58 -52.92
CA LEU A 605 -26.92 43.95 -52.65
C LEU A 605 -26.76 44.29 -51.17
N GLN A 606 -26.11 45.42 -50.90
CA GLN A 606 -26.00 46.00 -49.56
C GLN A 606 -27.08 47.06 -49.37
N TYR A 607 -27.99 46.83 -48.43
CA TYR A 607 -29.04 47.74 -48.05
C TYR A 607 -28.70 48.47 -46.75
N ALA A 608 -28.91 49.78 -46.73
CA ALA A 608 -28.88 50.61 -45.54
C ALA A 608 -29.93 50.14 -44.54
N SER A 609 -29.51 49.88 -43.31
CA SER A 609 -30.36 49.30 -42.29
C SER A 609 -31.48 50.21 -41.79
N ASP A 610 -31.39 51.53 -42.03
CA ASP A 610 -32.29 52.59 -41.57
C ASP A 610 -33.15 53.21 -42.69
N THR A 611 -32.78 53.04 -43.96
CA THR A 611 -33.44 53.71 -45.10
C THR A 611 -33.84 52.77 -46.25
N PHE A 612 -33.40 51.51 -46.25
CA PHE A 612 -33.52 50.59 -47.40
C PHE A 612 -32.80 51.06 -48.68
N GLU A 613 -32.00 52.12 -48.61
CA GLU A 613 -31.22 52.55 -49.77
C GLU A 613 -30.15 51.49 -50.07
N VAL A 614 -30.01 51.14 -51.36
CA VAL A 614 -28.91 50.27 -51.80
C VAL A 614 -27.62 51.08 -51.73
N LEU A 615 -26.77 50.74 -50.77
CA LEU A 615 -25.46 51.37 -50.54
C LEU A 615 -24.44 50.89 -51.57
N ALA A 616 -24.49 49.60 -51.90
CA ALA A 616 -23.58 48.98 -52.85
C ALA A 616 -24.18 47.72 -53.48
N SER A 617 -23.59 47.30 -54.60
CA SER A 617 -23.94 46.07 -55.32
C SER A 617 -22.65 45.39 -55.76
N VAL A 618 -22.47 44.14 -55.37
CA VAL A 618 -21.39 43.26 -55.82
C VAL A 618 -21.99 42.23 -56.77
N ASN A 619 -21.53 42.16 -58.01
CA ASN A 619 -22.02 41.15 -58.94
C ASN A 619 -21.19 39.87 -58.81
N ILE A 620 -21.84 38.81 -58.36
CA ILE A 620 -21.28 37.47 -58.34
C ILE A 620 -21.76 36.80 -59.62
N HIS A 621 -20.87 36.57 -60.57
CA HIS A 621 -21.20 36.09 -61.91
C HIS A 621 -21.46 34.57 -61.97
N ASP A 622 -21.62 33.95 -60.80
CA ASP A 622 -21.68 32.53 -60.57
C ASP A 622 -22.91 32.18 -59.70
N PRO A 623 -23.54 31.01 -59.90
CA PRO A 623 -24.62 30.54 -59.04
C PRO A 623 -24.06 30.17 -57.66
N VAL A 624 -24.30 31.03 -56.68
CA VAL A 624 -23.88 30.79 -55.29
C VAL A 624 -24.88 29.86 -54.60
N GLN A 625 -24.38 28.84 -53.92
CA GLN A 625 -25.22 27.87 -53.19
C GLN A 625 -25.34 28.19 -51.68
N GLY A 626 -24.37 28.89 -51.10
CA GLY A 626 -24.39 29.19 -49.67
C GLY A 626 -23.69 30.48 -49.31
N LEU A 627 -24.25 31.19 -48.32
CA LEU A 627 -23.67 32.37 -47.68
C LEU A 627 -23.26 32.04 -46.23
N ARG A 628 -22.11 32.56 -45.82
CA ARG A 628 -21.60 32.46 -44.44
C ARG A 628 -20.99 33.79 -44.03
N SER A 629 -21.22 34.19 -42.78
CA SER A 629 -20.48 35.29 -42.15
C SER A 629 -19.47 34.70 -41.18
N ALA A 630 -18.19 35.01 -41.38
CA ALA A 630 -17.11 34.56 -40.50
C ALA A 630 -15.99 35.60 -40.47
N HIS A 631 -15.48 35.88 -39.27
CA HIS A 631 -14.36 36.82 -39.03
C HIS A 631 -14.55 38.20 -39.68
N GLY A 632 -15.78 38.72 -39.66
CA GLY A 632 -16.13 40.02 -40.22
C GLY A 632 -16.16 40.08 -41.75
N ARG A 633 -16.07 38.94 -42.43
CA ARG A 633 -16.20 38.81 -43.89
C ARG A 633 -17.41 37.98 -44.27
N ILE A 634 -17.84 38.15 -45.52
CA ILE A 634 -18.88 37.33 -46.12
C ILE A 634 -18.23 36.33 -47.07
N TRP A 635 -18.51 35.05 -46.87
CA TRP A 635 -17.99 33.95 -47.64
C TRP A 635 -19.11 33.30 -48.43
N MET A 636 -18.81 32.94 -49.67
CA MET A 636 -19.76 32.31 -50.57
C MET A 636 -19.05 31.32 -51.47
N PHE A 637 -19.73 30.24 -51.85
CA PHE A 637 -19.17 29.24 -52.74
C PHE A 637 -20.12 28.92 -53.90
N SER A 638 -19.52 28.66 -55.05
CA SER A 638 -20.18 28.24 -56.29
C SER A 638 -19.60 26.88 -56.70
N PRO A 639 -20.36 25.79 -56.52
CA PRO A 639 -19.97 24.46 -56.98
C PRO A 639 -19.74 24.43 -58.49
N ASP A 640 -20.67 24.97 -59.27
CA ASP A 640 -20.65 24.93 -60.74
C ASP A 640 -19.43 25.63 -61.35
N SER A 641 -18.94 26.67 -60.67
CA SER A 641 -17.78 27.44 -61.12
C SER A 641 -16.49 27.06 -60.41
N HIS A 642 -16.53 26.13 -59.44
CA HIS A 642 -15.41 25.69 -58.63
C HIS A 642 -14.72 26.86 -57.89
N ARG A 643 -15.52 27.75 -57.27
CA ARG A 643 -15.00 28.99 -56.66
C ARG A 643 -15.53 29.25 -55.26
N VAL A 644 -14.68 29.90 -54.45
CA VAL A 644 -15.07 30.52 -53.18
C VAL A 644 -14.74 32.00 -53.24
N TYR A 645 -15.70 32.86 -52.93
CA TYR A 645 -15.51 34.30 -52.87
C TYR A 645 -15.53 34.82 -51.44
N VAL A 646 -14.70 35.83 -51.21
CA VAL A 646 -14.62 36.58 -49.96
C VAL A 646 -14.99 38.02 -50.25
N VAL A 647 -16.05 38.50 -49.62
CA VAL A 647 -16.54 39.87 -49.76
C VAL A 647 -16.26 40.65 -48.49
N ASP A 648 -15.60 41.80 -48.64
CA ASP A 648 -15.45 42.79 -47.58
C ASP A 648 -16.78 43.56 -47.44
N PRO A 649 -17.50 43.42 -46.30
CA PRO A 649 -18.80 44.05 -46.13
C PRO A 649 -18.72 45.56 -45.89
N VAL A 650 -17.54 46.11 -45.58
CA VAL A 650 -17.31 47.55 -45.37
C VAL A 650 -17.00 48.23 -46.70
N GLN A 651 -16.13 47.61 -47.51
CA GLN A 651 -15.76 48.15 -48.81
C GLN A 651 -16.74 47.78 -49.93
N ALA A 652 -17.57 46.75 -49.70
CA ALA A 652 -18.48 46.18 -50.68
C ALA A 652 -17.76 45.76 -51.98
N VAL A 653 -16.66 45.04 -51.83
CA VAL A 653 -15.87 44.48 -52.95
C VAL A 653 -15.55 43.02 -52.68
N ILE A 654 -15.36 42.25 -53.75
CA ILE A 654 -14.72 40.94 -53.67
C ILE A 654 -13.27 41.19 -53.31
N GLU A 655 -12.89 40.87 -52.08
CA GLU A 655 -11.53 40.99 -51.58
C GLU A 655 -10.63 39.91 -52.21
N HIS A 656 -11.18 38.71 -52.34
CA HIS A 656 -10.44 37.56 -52.86
C HIS A 656 -11.39 36.52 -53.47
N SER A 657 -10.88 35.71 -54.40
CA SER A 657 -11.61 34.58 -54.98
C SER A 657 -10.68 33.39 -55.17
N TYR A 658 -10.94 32.30 -54.45
CA TYR A 658 -10.20 31.05 -54.60
C TYR A 658 -10.75 30.29 -55.81
N GLN A 659 -9.85 29.82 -56.67
CA GLN A 659 -10.17 28.88 -57.76
C GLN A 659 -9.77 27.47 -57.31
N LEU A 660 -10.74 26.56 -57.31
CA LEU A 660 -10.57 25.21 -56.82
C LEU A 660 -10.39 24.23 -57.99
N GLU A 661 -9.65 23.15 -57.76
CA GLU A 661 -9.47 22.07 -58.74
C GLU A 661 -10.75 21.21 -58.88
N ALA A 662 -11.40 20.92 -57.76
CA ALA A 662 -12.66 20.19 -57.66
C ALA A 662 -13.79 21.09 -57.12
N ALA A 663 -15.05 20.66 -57.30
CA ALA A 663 -16.20 21.49 -56.98
C ALA A 663 -16.40 21.55 -55.45
N PRO A 664 -16.57 22.75 -54.84
CA PRO A 664 -16.81 22.86 -53.41
C PRO A 664 -18.21 22.34 -53.05
N ARG A 665 -18.29 21.39 -52.12
CA ARG A 665 -19.54 20.92 -51.50
C ARG A 665 -19.89 21.77 -50.28
N ASP A 666 -18.89 22.15 -49.48
CA ASP A 666 -19.08 22.94 -48.27
C ASP A 666 -17.79 23.69 -47.92
N ILE A 667 -17.91 24.75 -47.12
CA ILE A 667 -16.77 25.59 -46.69
C ILE A 667 -16.82 25.90 -45.20
N LEU A 668 -15.64 25.94 -44.58
CA LEU A 668 -15.45 26.40 -43.20
C LEU A 668 -14.28 27.39 -43.12
N PRO A 669 -14.56 28.70 -43.11
CA PRO A 669 -13.56 29.72 -42.83
C PRO A 669 -13.24 29.76 -41.31
N THR A 670 -11.97 29.62 -40.95
CA THR A 670 -11.44 29.83 -39.59
C THR A 670 -10.63 31.13 -39.50
N GLU A 671 -10.10 31.46 -38.33
CA GLU A 671 -9.28 32.66 -38.14
C GLU A 671 -8.01 32.67 -38.98
N THR A 672 -7.51 31.48 -39.33
CA THR A 672 -6.20 31.30 -39.96
C THR A 672 -6.30 30.69 -41.36
N ARG A 673 -7.40 30.00 -41.70
CA ARG A 673 -7.51 29.18 -42.92
C ARG A 673 -8.91 29.18 -43.51
N LEU A 674 -8.98 28.81 -44.79
CA LEU A 674 -10.20 28.36 -45.44
C LEU A 674 -10.11 26.84 -45.64
N TRP A 675 -11.08 26.12 -45.09
CA TRP A 675 -11.26 24.70 -45.36
C TRP A 675 -12.36 24.51 -46.39
N VAL A 676 -12.07 23.68 -47.40
CA VAL A 676 -13.00 23.33 -48.47
C VAL A 676 -13.13 21.83 -48.54
N LEU A 677 -14.36 21.34 -48.46
CA LEU A 677 -14.67 19.94 -48.75
C LEU A 677 -15.17 19.84 -50.18
N THR A 678 -14.49 19.07 -51.01
CA THR A 678 -14.80 18.92 -52.44
C THR A 678 -15.74 17.75 -52.71
N ASP A 679 -16.23 17.66 -53.96
CA ASP A 679 -17.14 16.61 -54.43
C ASP A 679 -16.48 15.25 -54.66
N ASP A 680 -15.15 15.20 -54.74
CA ASP A 680 -14.33 13.99 -54.75
C ASP A 680 -13.89 13.53 -53.34
N ASP A 681 -14.56 14.02 -52.29
CA ASP A 681 -14.32 13.73 -50.88
C ASP A 681 -12.89 14.08 -50.40
N THR A 682 -12.30 15.14 -50.97
CA THR A 682 -11.02 15.69 -50.52
C THR A 682 -11.24 16.88 -49.59
N LEU A 683 -10.53 16.93 -48.46
CA LEU A 683 -10.42 18.13 -47.64
C LEU A 683 -9.22 18.95 -48.06
N VAL A 684 -9.45 20.18 -48.50
CA VAL A 684 -8.41 21.09 -48.99
C VAL A 684 -8.28 22.29 -48.06
N GLY A 685 -7.05 22.58 -47.63
CA GLY A 685 -6.72 23.71 -46.76
C GLY A 685 -5.99 24.83 -47.49
N TYR A 686 -6.54 26.04 -47.44
CA TYR A 686 -5.96 27.24 -48.02
C TYR A 686 -5.51 28.22 -46.94
N ALA A 687 -4.35 28.86 -47.14
CA ALA A 687 -4.02 30.07 -46.39
C ALA A 687 -5.00 31.18 -46.78
N LEU A 688 -5.34 32.03 -45.81
CA LEU A 688 -6.15 33.20 -46.09
C LEU A 688 -5.44 34.08 -47.14
N ASN A 689 -6.08 34.23 -48.30
CA ASN A 689 -5.63 35.01 -49.45
C ASN A 689 -4.51 34.37 -50.30
N GLN A 690 -4.37 33.05 -50.29
CA GLN A 690 -3.49 32.31 -51.22
C GLN A 690 -4.29 31.31 -52.06
N ASP A 691 -4.05 31.31 -53.37
CA ASP A 691 -4.78 30.45 -54.33
C ASP A 691 -4.26 29.01 -54.37
N GLU A 692 -3.01 28.79 -53.96
CA GLU A 692 -2.43 27.44 -53.93
C GLU A 692 -2.85 26.73 -52.63
N PRO A 693 -3.34 25.47 -52.73
CA PRO A 693 -3.63 24.68 -51.55
C PRO A 693 -2.33 24.40 -50.79
N ILE A 694 -2.38 24.52 -49.45
CA ILE A 694 -1.23 24.17 -48.61
C ILE A 694 -1.11 22.65 -48.52
N PHE A 695 -2.25 21.97 -48.47
CA PHE A 695 -2.36 20.52 -48.47
C PHE A 695 -3.75 20.11 -49.00
N ALA A 696 -3.84 18.86 -49.40
CA ALA A 696 -5.07 18.18 -49.78
C ALA A 696 -5.06 16.79 -49.15
N LEU A 697 -6.12 16.48 -48.39
CA LEU A 697 -6.26 15.21 -47.68
C LEU A 697 -7.45 14.45 -48.27
N PRO A 698 -7.21 13.38 -49.06
CA PRO A 698 -8.26 12.49 -49.51
C PRO A 698 -8.88 11.77 -48.32
N LEU A 699 -10.21 11.84 -48.16
CA LEU A 699 -10.90 11.21 -47.05
C LEU A 699 -11.43 9.82 -47.44
N THR A 700 -11.39 8.88 -46.51
CA THR A 700 -12.01 7.57 -46.65
C THR A 700 -13.38 7.58 -45.97
N GLY A 701 -14.37 8.17 -46.63
CA GLY A 701 -15.76 8.21 -46.17
C GLY A 701 -16.45 9.57 -46.35
N GLU A 702 -17.76 9.62 -46.13
CA GLU A 702 -18.54 10.86 -46.26
C GLU A 702 -18.29 11.84 -45.09
N ALA A 703 -17.64 12.96 -45.39
CA ALA A 703 -17.33 14.01 -44.42
C ALA A 703 -18.42 15.08 -44.29
N ARG A 704 -18.58 15.63 -43.07
CA ARG A 704 -19.60 16.63 -42.73
C ARG A 704 -18.96 17.93 -42.23
N LEU A 705 -18.48 18.77 -43.14
CA LEU A 705 -17.74 20.00 -42.81
C LEU A 705 -18.58 21.03 -42.03
N TRP A 706 -19.89 21.16 -42.31
CA TRP A 706 -20.81 21.99 -41.53
C TRP A 706 -20.91 21.62 -40.05
N ALA A 707 -20.55 20.38 -39.70
CA ALA A 707 -20.49 19.87 -38.33
C ALA A 707 -19.08 19.93 -37.73
N ALA A 708 -18.07 20.32 -38.50
CA ALA A 708 -16.72 20.47 -38.01
C ALA A 708 -16.55 21.74 -37.16
N PHE A 709 -15.55 21.74 -36.29
CA PHE A 709 -15.13 22.93 -35.57
C PHE A 709 -13.61 22.98 -35.41
N SER A 710 -13.10 24.15 -35.05
CA SER A 710 -11.70 24.40 -34.78
C SER A 710 -11.51 24.86 -33.34
N ASP A 711 -10.47 24.36 -32.68
CA ASP A 711 -10.01 24.85 -31.37
C ASP A 711 -8.82 25.84 -31.47
N GLY A 712 -8.42 26.19 -32.69
CA GLY A 712 -7.25 27.01 -33.02
C GLY A 712 -6.08 26.22 -33.61
N ASP A 713 -5.80 25.01 -33.09
CA ASP A 713 -4.65 24.19 -33.47
C ASP A 713 -5.06 22.96 -34.28
N THR A 714 -6.23 22.40 -33.99
CA THR A 714 -6.78 21.19 -34.60
C THR A 714 -8.14 21.50 -35.24
N LEU A 715 -8.38 20.92 -36.42
CA LEU A 715 -9.71 20.82 -37.02
C LEU A 715 -10.30 19.45 -36.66
N TRP A 716 -11.51 19.47 -36.12
CA TRP A 716 -12.26 18.26 -35.73
C TRP A 716 -13.34 18.01 -36.77
N LEU A 717 -13.10 17.06 -37.67
CA LEU A 717 -13.93 16.80 -38.84
C LEU A 717 -14.68 15.46 -38.71
N PRO A 718 -16.02 15.47 -38.63
CA PRO A 718 -16.81 14.25 -38.69
C PRO A 718 -16.74 13.59 -40.08
N VAL A 719 -16.42 12.29 -40.12
CA VAL A 719 -16.37 11.46 -41.34
C VAL A 719 -17.04 10.11 -41.04
N GLU A 720 -18.21 9.85 -41.63
CA GLU A 720 -19.04 8.66 -41.31
C GLU A 720 -19.21 8.43 -39.79
N ASP A 721 -18.67 7.32 -39.28
CA ASP A 721 -18.65 6.88 -37.89
C ASP A 721 -17.35 7.25 -37.13
N GLU A 722 -16.48 8.04 -37.74
CA GLU A 722 -15.19 8.48 -37.20
C GLU A 722 -15.10 10.02 -37.06
N LEU A 723 -14.27 10.49 -36.13
CA LEU A 723 -13.91 11.90 -35.99
C LEU A 723 -12.43 12.09 -36.31
N TYR A 724 -12.15 12.80 -37.40
CA TYR A 724 -10.80 13.06 -37.91
C TYR A 724 -10.27 14.30 -37.21
N LEU A 725 -9.07 14.19 -36.63
CA LEU A 725 -8.34 15.29 -36.03
C LEU A 725 -7.25 15.69 -36.99
N ILE A 726 -7.30 16.91 -37.49
CA ILE A 726 -6.41 17.37 -38.55
C ILE A 726 -5.63 18.55 -38.02
N ASP A 727 -4.30 18.46 -38.06
CA ASP A 727 -3.42 19.56 -37.68
C ASP A 727 -3.68 20.74 -38.60
N GLN A 728 -3.96 21.91 -38.05
CA GLN A 728 -4.19 23.07 -38.89
C GLN A 728 -2.89 23.56 -39.50
N ALA A 729 -1.72 23.39 -38.90
CA ALA A 729 -0.49 23.96 -39.43
C ALA A 729 -0.03 23.24 -40.73
N GLY A 730 0.09 21.92 -40.68
CA GLY A 730 0.55 21.06 -41.76
C GLY A 730 -0.56 20.36 -42.56
N GLY A 731 -1.78 20.27 -42.02
CA GLY A 731 -2.89 19.56 -42.65
C GLY A 731 -2.77 18.05 -42.63
N SER A 732 -1.81 17.52 -41.85
CA SER A 732 -1.69 16.10 -41.60
C SER A 732 -2.82 15.64 -40.69
N GLU A 733 -3.35 14.46 -41.00
CA GLU A 733 -4.20 13.73 -40.06
C GLU A 733 -3.38 13.42 -38.81
N VAL A 734 -3.86 13.88 -37.65
CA VAL A 734 -3.26 13.61 -36.34
C VAL A 734 -3.81 12.32 -35.77
N ARG A 735 -5.10 12.03 -36.00
CA ARG A 735 -5.77 10.80 -35.55
C ARG A 735 -7.17 10.66 -36.13
N ARG A 736 -7.67 9.42 -36.20
CA ARG A 736 -9.09 9.08 -36.30
C ARG A 736 -9.60 8.54 -34.96
N LEU A 737 -10.74 9.06 -34.52
CA LEU A 737 -11.43 8.53 -33.36
C LEU A 737 -12.64 7.76 -33.84
N PRO A 738 -12.66 6.42 -33.72
CA PRO A 738 -13.88 5.67 -33.97
C PRO A 738 -14.93 6.08 -32.94
N LEU A 739 -16.09 6.49 -33.42
CA LEU A 739 -17.24 6.84 -32.61
C LEU A 739 -18.38 5.86 -32.94
N CYS A 740 -19.45 6.38 -33.52
CA CYS A 740 -20.64 5.64 -33.88
C CYS A 740 -21.21 6.29 -35.13
N LYS A 741 -22.03 5.55 -35.87
CA LYS A 741 -22.64 6.09 -37.07
C LYS A 741 -23.54 7.29 -36.75
N ASP A 742 -23.48 8.31 -37.60
CA ASP A 742 -24.34 9.50 -37.54
C ASP A 742 -24.26 10.26 -36.21
N PHE A 743 -23.10 10.22 -35.53
CA PHE A 743 -22.87 11.02 -34.33
C PHE A 743 -23.14 12.52 -34.58
N THR A 744 -23.58 13.21 -33.54
CA THR A 744 -24.00 14.61 -33.63
C THR A 744 -22.83 15.56 -33.80
N ARG A 745 -23.07 16.78 -34.28
CA ARG A 745 -22.04 17.83 -34.35
C ARG A 745 -21.26 17.94 -33.03
N PRO A 746 -19.92 17.81 -33.05
CA PRO A 746 -19.08 18.01 -31.88
C PRO A 746 -19.19 19.45 -31.35
N VAL A 747 -19.17 19.59 -30.02
CA VAL A 747 -19.24 20.88 -29.33
C VAL A 747 -18.09 20.98 -28.33
N TYR A 748 -17.28 22.02 -28.43
CA TYR A 748 -16.18 22.29 -27.51
C TYR A 748 -16.66 23.14 -26.33
N ASP A 749 -16.33 22.75 -25.10
CA ASP A 749 -16.68 23.52 -23.89
C ASP A 749 -15.54 24.42 -23.34
N GLY A 750 -14.39 24.47 -24.03
CA GLY A 750 -13.16 25.10 -23.54
C GLY A 750 -12.14 24.12 -22.93
N VAL A 751 -12.55 22.88 -22.64
CA VAL A 751 -11.71 21.81 -22.09
C VAL A 751 -11.92 20.48 -22.81
N ASN A 752 -13.17 20.13 -23.11
CA ASN A 752 -13.61 18.89 -23.71
C ASN A 752 -14.43 19.14 -24.98
N VAL A 753 -14.34 18.21 -25.91
CA VAL A 753 -15.26 18.06 -27.03
C VAL A 753 -16.34 17.08 -26.62
N TRP A 754 -17.59 17.43 -26.90
CA TRP A 754 -18.78 16.64 -26.61
C TRP A 754 -19.47 16.25 -27.90
N THR A 755 -19.90 15.00 -27.98
CA THR A 755 -20.71 14.48 -29.09
C THR A 755 -21.67 13.44 -28.56
N SER A 756 -22.76 13.17 -29.26
CA SER A 756 -23.67 12.11 -28.89
C SER A 756 -23.81 11.10 -30.01
N CYS A 757 -24.05 9.86 -29.60
CA CYS A 757 -24.24 8.68 -30.41
C CYS A 757 -25.71 8.26 -30.35
N PRO A 758 -26.54 8.69 -31.32
CA PRO A 758 -27.98 8.44 -31.29
C PRO A 758 -28.29 6.95 -31.20
N GLU A 759 -27.62 6.11 -32.01
CA GLU A 759 -27.89 4.66 -32.11
C GLU A 759 -27.81 3.93 -30.76
N ASN A 760 -26.91 4.35 -29.88
CA ASN A 760 -26.70 3.77 -28.56
C ASN A 760 -27.30 4.63 -27.43
N GLY A 761 -27.79 5.83 -27.76
CA GLY A 761 -28.22 6.83 -26.79
C GLY A 761 -27.10 7.27 -25.87
N GLU A 762 -25.85 7.37 -26.33
CA GLU A 762 -24.72 7.73 -25.48
C GLU A 762 -24.27 9.17 -25.73
N LEU A 763 -23.96 9.90 -24.66
CA LEU A 763 -23.26 11.19 -24.74
C LEU A 763 -21.79 10.94 -24.45
N HIS A 764 -20.95 11.19 -25.45
CA HIS A 764 -19.51 11.05 -25.38
C HIS A 764 -18.84 12.41 -25.14
N TYR A 765 -17.73 12.41 -24.42
CA TYR A 765 -16.85 13.55 -24.31
C TYR A 765 -15.39 13.11 -24.25
N PHE A 766 -14.50 13.98 -24.69
CA PHE A 766 -13.06 13.76 -24.61
C PHE A 766 -12.34 15.10 -24.48
N PRO A 767 -11.22 15.15 -23.76
CA PRO A 767 -10.46 16.39 -23.62
C PRO A 767 -9.94 16.86 -24.99
N VAL A 768 -10.02 18.16 -25.28
CA VAL A 768 -9.48 18.74 -26.54
C VAL A 768 -7.99 18.49 -26.66
N ARG A 769 -7.27 18.51 -25.54
CA ARG A 769 -5.86 18.13 -25.47
C ARG A 769 -5.71 16.67 -25.10
N MET A 770 -6.39 15.79 -25.84
CA MET A 770 -6.24 14.35 -25.65
C MET A 770 -4.76 13.95 -25.79
N GLN A 771 -4.34 13.05 -24.92
CA GLN A 771 -2.95 12.63 -24.79
C GLN A 771 -2.85 11.18 -25.26
N TYR A 772 -2.41 11.00 -26.49
CA TYR A 772 -2.30 9.72 -27.17
C TYR A 772 -0.98 9.03 -26.86
N PHE A 773 -1.06 7.70 -26.81
CA PHE A 773 0.08 6.82 -26.78
C PHE A 773 0.07 6.01 -28.07
N GLY A 774 1.10 6.19 -28.86
CA GLY A 774 1.24 5.60 -30.17
C GLY A 774 0.37 6.23 -31.25
N VAL A 775 0.84 6.07 -32.47
CA VAL A 775 0.20 6.51 -33.70
C VAL A 775 -0.21 5.28 -34.47
N GLU A 776 -1.47 5.20 -34.86
CA GLU A 776 -1.90 4.34 -35.96
C GLU A 776 -1.70 5.16 -37.23
N ARG A 777 -0.76 4.75 -38.09
CA ARG A 777 -0.57 5.39 -39.39
C ARG A 777 -1.66 4.95 -40.37
N PHE A 778 -1.85 5.76 -41.41
CA PHE A 778 -2.79 5.56 -42.53
C PHE A 778 -2.58 4.22 -43.28
N ASP A 779 -1.48 3.51 -43.06
CA ASP A 779 -1.15 2.19 -43.63
C ASP A 779 -1.43 0.99 -42.68
N GLY A 780 -1.90 1.25 -41.46
CA GLY A 780 -2.17 0.23 -40.45
C GLY A 780 -0.98 -0.12 -39.55
N ASP A 781 0.20 0.51 -39.75
CA ASP A 781 1.34 0.31 -38.86
C ASP A 781 1.21 1.20 -37.61
N MET A 782 1.18 0.56 -36.44
CA MET A 782 1.08 1.24 -35.14
C MET A 782 2.45 1.35 -34.47
N TYR A 783 2.96 2.58 -34.30
CA TYR A 783 4.17 2.82 -33.52
C TYR A 783 3.78 3.25 -32.11
N LEU A 784 3.83 2.33 -31.14
CA LEU A 784 3.61 2.65 -29.72
C LEU A 784 4.90 3.18 -29.08
N HIS A 785 4.95 4.48 -28.78
CA HIS A 785 6.01 5.03 -27.93
C HIS A 785 5.79 4.62 -26.47
N VAL A 786 6.64 3.72 -25.97
CA VAL A 786 6.62 3.32 -24.56
C VAL A 786 7.03 4.53 -23.71
N PRO A 787 6.26 4.89 -22.67
CA PRO A 787 6.63 5.99 -21.80
C PRO A 787 7.93 5.70 -21.04
N VAL A 788 8.70 6.76 -20.78
CA VAL A 788 10.01 6.70 -20.12
C VAL A 788 9.92 7.32 -18.74
N GLU A 789 10.31 6.59 -17.70
CA GLU A 789 10.43 7.16 -16.35
C GLU A 789 11.75 7.94 -16.24
N HIS A 790 11.67 9.21 -15.88
CA HIS A 790 12.85 10.06 -15.70
C HIS A 790 12.57 11.19 -14.72
N SER A 791 13.48 11.40 -13.76
CA SER A 791 13.36 12.44 -12.74
C SER A 791 12.06 12.41 -11.92
N GLY A 792 11.50 11.21 -11.66
CA GLY A 792 10.27 11.04 -10.87
C GLY A 792 8.97 11.39 -11.60
N ALA A 793 9.05 11.69 -12.90
CA ALA A 793 7.91 11.88 -13.79
C ALA A 793 7.89 10.78 -14.86
N LEU A 794 6.69 10.47 -15.34
CA LEU A 794 6.51 9.60 -16.51
C LEU A 794 6.46 10.48 -17.77
N TRP A 795 7.30 10.18 -18.75
CA TRP A 795 7.43 10.97 -19.96
C TRP A 795 6.88 10.26 -21.19
N LEU A 796 6.24 11.01 -22.07
CA LEU A 796 5.64 10.49 -23.30
C LEU A 796 5.94 11.42 -24.47
N SER A 797 6.29 10.85 -25.62
CA SER A 797 6.31 11.54 -26.92
C SER A 797 5.09 11.16 -27.75
N GLN A 798 4.57 12.13 -28.49
CA GLN A 798 3.48 11.97 -29.44
C GLN A 798 3.96 12.36 -30.83
N GLU A 799 4.13 11.38 -31.71
CA GLU A 799 4.70 11.55 -33.05
C GLU A 799 3.95 12.62 -33.85
N ASP A 800 2.66 12.43 -34.13
CA ASP A 800 1.92 13.32 -35.05
C ASP A 800 1.64 14.71 -34.51
N SER A 801 1.41 14.84 -33.20
CA SER A 801 1.18 16.15 -32.58
C SER A 801 2.47 16.90 -32.24
N GLY A 802 3.62 16.22 -32.30
CA GLY A 802 4.91 16.80 -31.94
C GLY A 802 5.07 17.16 -30.46
N ARG A 803 4.25 16.60 -29.57
CA ARG A 803 4.22 16.95 -28.14
C ARG A 803 5.03 15.98 -27.29
N VAL A 804 5.67 16.51 -26.26
CA VAL A 804 6.25 15.76 -25.16
C VAL A 804 5.54 16.11 -23.86
N LEU A 805 5.19 15.09 -23.09
CA LEU A 805 4.41 15.22 -21.88
C LEU A 805 5.19 14.67 -20.69
N ALA A 806 5.13 15.36 -19.55
CA ALA A 806 5.65 14.88 -18.28
C ALA A 806 4.52 14.82 -17.24
N TYR A 807 4.25 13.62 -16.73
CA TYR A 807 3.22 13.38 -15.73
C TYR A 807 3.84 13.30 -14.34
N ASN A 808 3.40 14.19 -13.47
CA ASN A 808 3.75 14.20 -12.05
C ASN A 808 2.56 13.67 -11.21
N PRO A 809 2.78 13.06 -10.04
CA PRO A 809 1.67 12.53 -9.25
C PRO A 809 0.81 13.67 -8.68
N GLY A 810 -0.50 13.57 -8.92
CA GLY A 810 -1.48 14.54 -8.40
C GLY A 810 -1.43 15.93 -9.02
N LEU A 811 -0.69 16.12 -10.13
CA LEU A 811 -0.58 17.38 -10.84
C LEU A 811 -1.01 17.24 -12.31
N PRO A 812 -1.50 18.32 -12.95
CA PRO A 812 -1.71 18.34 -14.38
C PRO A 812 -0.42 18.01 -15.16
N PRO A 813 -0.52 17.34 -16.31
CA PRO A 813 0.64 17.04 -17.15
C PRO A 813 1.28 18.34 -17.63
N LEU A 814 2.61 18.39 -17.56
CA LEU A 814 3.40 19.41 -18.23
C LEU A 814 3.52 19.02 -19.70
N ILE A 815 3.24 19.93 -20.62
CA ILE A 815 3.21 19.67 -22.06
C ILE A 815 4.16 20.65 -22.74
N GLU A 816 5.06 20.13 -23.57
CA GLU A 816 5.94 20.90 -24.45
C GLU A 816 5.67 20.49 -25.90
N THR A 817 5.40 21.46 -26.78
CA THR A 817 5.23 21.23 -28.22
C THR A 817 6.53 21.53 -28.94
N ILE A 818 7.04 20.57 -29.71
CA ILE A 818 8.37 20.62 -30.32
C ILE A 818 8.29 20.72 -31.86
N GLY A 819 7.59 19.76 -32.49
CA GLY A 819 7.48 19.62 -33.95
C GLY A 819 7.12 18.18 -34.37
N THR A 820 6.58 18.00 -35.57
CA THR A 820 6.00 16.74 -36.07
C THR A 820 6.64 16.31 -37.40
N PRO A 821 6.81 15.00 -37.67
CA PRO A 821 6.65 13.87 -36.75
C PRO A 821 7.75 13.87 -35.69
N LEU A 822 7.46 13.32 -34.51
CA LEU A 822 8.39 13.28 -33.37
C LEU A 822 8.87 11.85 -33.09
N MET A 823 10.19 11.65 -32.93
CA MET A 823 10.78 10.36 -32.61
C MET A 823 10.56 9.93 -31.13
N PRO A 824 10.66 8.61 -30.82
CA PRO A 824 10.56 8.12 -29.44
C PRO A 824 11.58 8.77 -28.50
N LEU A 825 11.19 8.99 -27.24
CA LEU A 825 12.09 9.47 -26.20
C LEU A 825 13.15 8.42 -25.84
N GLN A 826 14.39 8.86 -25.66
CA GLN A 826 15.47 8.08 -25.05
C GLN A 826 16.05 8.85 -23.84
N ALA A 827 16.28 8.16 -22.72
CA ALA A 827 16.89 8.74 -21.52
C ALA A 827 18.35 8.29 -21.35
N ASP A 828 19.25 9.21 -20.99
CA ASP A 828 20.66 8.91 -20.65
C ASP A 828 20.99 9.10 -19.17
N GLY A 829 19.97 9.28 -18.33
CA GLY A 829 20.08 9.47 -16.88
C GLY A 829 20.17 10.92 -16.41
N GLU A 830 20.60 11.86 -17.26
CA GLU A 830 20.54 13.31 -16.97
C GLU A 830 19.49 14.00 -17.84
N PHE A 831 19.41 13.61 -19.11
CA PHE A 831 18.58 14.23 -20.13
C PHE A 831 17.61 13.23 -20.77
N LEU A 832 16.60 13.80 -21.41
CA LEU A 832 15.75 13.11 -22.37
C LEU A 832 16.05 13.65 -23.77
N TRP A 833 16.04 12.76 -24.76
CA TRP A 833 16.36 13.07 -26.15
C TRP A 833 15.25 12.61 -27.09
N THR A 834 14.97 13.41 -28.11
CA THR A 834 14.05 13.11 -29.23
C THR A 834 14.51 13.89 -30.47
N ALA A 835 13.83 13.72 -31.61
CA ALA A 835 14.13 14.42 -32.84
C ALA A 835 12.86 14.70 -33.67
N VAL A 836 12.91 15.75 -34.48
CA VAL A 836 11.93 16.07 -35.54
C VAL A 836 12.59 15.75 -36.89
N PRO A 837 12.32 14.57 -37.49
CA PRO A 837 13.10 14.06 -38.61
C PRO A 837 13.13 14.95 -39.85
N PRO A 838 12.00 15.43 -40.41
CA PRO A 838 12.03 16.17 -41.68
C PRO A 838 12.75 17.52 -41.56
N GLU A 839 12.73 18.11 -40.38
CA GLU A 839 13.38 19.39 -40.08
C GLU A 839 14.85 19.24 -39.70
N GLY A 840 15.33 18.01 -39.47
CA GLY A 840 16.69 17.75 -39.00
C GLY A 840 16.94 18.31 -37.60
N ARG A 841 15.95 18.35 -36.71
CA ARG A 841 16.12 18.94 -35.38
C ARG A 841 16.29 17.85 -34.33
N LEU A 842 17.45 17.80 -33.68
CA LEU A 842 17.69 16.96 -32.49
C LEU A 842 17.39 17.77 -31.23
N ILE A 843 16.61 17.20 -30.32
CA ILE A 843 16.05 17.90 -29.17
C ILE A 843 16.53 17.25 -27.88
N ARG A 844 17.07 18.08 -26.97
CA ARG A 844 17.45 17.70 -25.61
C ARG A 844 16.52 18.38 -24.62
N LEU A 845 15.85 17.59 -23.78
CA LEU A 845 14.96 18.05 -22.74
C LEU A 845 15.64 17.94 -21.38
N ARG A 846 15.63 19.05 -20.63
CA ARG A 846 16.18 19.15 -19.27
C ARG A 846 15.07 19.41 -18.25
N PRO A 847 14.61 18.39 -17.51
CA PRO A 847 13.65 18.56 -16.44
C PRO A 847 14.21 19.47 -15.34
N GLN A 848 13.45 20.47 -14.90
CA GLN A 848 13.77 21.26 -13.71
C GLN A 848 12.95 20.76 -12.53
N VAL A 849 13.66 20.40 -11.45
CA VAL A 849 13.10 19.89 -10.20
C VAL A 849 13.39 20.89 -9.09
N GLU A 850 12.39 21.26 -8.27
CA GLU A 850 12.61 22.19 -7.15
C GLU A 850 13.62 21.64 -6.12
N PRO A 851 14.48 22.48 -5.50
CA PRO A 851 15.46 22.05 -4.52
C PRO A 851 14.81 21.46 -3.24
N ALA A 852 15.32 20.29 -2.85
CA ALA A 852 14.64 19.28 -2.03
C ALA A 852 14.19 19.67 -0.60
N ASN A 853 13.04 19.11 -0.21
CA ASN A 853 12.82 18.53 1.11
C ASN A 853 12.97 16.99 1.01
N LEU A 854 13.79 16.39 1.87
CA LEU A 854 14.33 15.01 1.80
C LEU A 854 13.31 13.83 1.84
N LEU A 855 12.01 14.08 1.71
CA LEU A 855 10.98 13.07 2.01
C LEU A 855 9.92 12.87 0.91
N GLN A 856 9.98 13.59 -0.22
CA GLN A 856 9.04 13.42 -1.33
C GLN A 856 9.74 13.59 -2.68
N PRO A 857 9.43 12.76 -3.70
CA PRO A 857 9.79 13.06 -5.08
C PRO A 857 9.18 14.42 -5.45
N GLN A 858 10.03 15.35 -5.86
CA GLN A 858 9.62 16.70 -6.21
C GLN A 858 9.14 16.70 -7.66
N PRO A 859 8.04 17.38 -7.98
CA PRO A 859 7.52 17.39 -9.33
C PRO A 859 8.44 18.15 -10.28
N VAL A 860 8.46 17.71 -11.54
CA VAL A 860 9.03 18.49 -12.64
C VAL A 860 8.12 19.69 -12.89
N THR A 861 8.63 20.90 -12.66
CA THR A 861 7.83 22.13 -12.79
C THR A 861 7.96 22.79 -14.15
N THR A 862 9.13 22.66 -14.78
CA THR A 862 9.42 23.24 -16.10
C THR A 862 10.42 22.37 -16.84
N VAL A 863 10.44 22.49 -18.17
CA VAL A 863 11.41 21.83 -19.04
C VAL A 863 12.20 22.88 -19.79
N ILE A 864 13.51 22.72 -19.83
CA ILE A 864 14.35 23.51 -20.72
C ILE A 864 14.60 22.67 -21.97
N VAL A 865 14.15 23.17 -23.11
CA VAL A 865 14.34 22.56 -24.42
C VAL A 865 15.59 23.18 -25.06
N ASP A 866 16.60 22.38 -25.31
CA ASP A 866 17.74 22.75 -26.14
C ASP A 866 17.65 22.02 -27.48
N GLU A 867 18.06 22.70 -28.56
CA GLU A 867 17.95 22.19 -29.93
C GLU A 867 19.32 22.20 -30.62
N VAL A 868 19.56 21.16 -31.42
CA VAL A 868 20.72 21.01 -32.29
C VAL A 868 20.23 20.75 -33.70
N ASN A 869 20.55 21.67 -34.62
CA ASN A 869 20.25 21.51 -36.04
C ASN A 869 21.23 20.51 -36.68
N ILE A 870 20.66 19.49 -37.31
CA ILE A 870 21.32 18.47 -38.11
C ILE A 870 21.12 18.81 -39.57
N THR A 871 22.14 18.56 -40.39
CA THR A 871 22.18 19.05 -41.76
C THR A 871 21.21 18.33 -42.69
N GLY A 872 20.71 17.13 -42.36
CA GLY A 872 19.74 16.38 -43.17
C GLY A 872 18.55 15.84 -42.37
N GLU A 873 17.69 15.08 -43.06
CA GLU A 873 16.57 14.36 -42.45
C GLU A 873 17.12 13.25 -41.54
N ILE A 874 16.68 13.22 -40.28
CA ILE A 874 17.19 12.27 -39.27
C ILE A 874 16.50 10.91 -39.42
N HIS A 875 17.25 9.84 -39.64
CA HIS A 875 16.69 8.47 -39.72
C HIS A 875 16.62 7.79 -38.37
N SER A 876 17.67 7.98 -37.56
CA SER A 876 17.76 7.41 -36.22
C SER A 876 18.82 8.14 -35.40
N PHE A 877 18.72 8.00 -34.09
CA PHE A 877 19.78 8.40 -33.18
C PHE A 877 19.99 7.38 -32.06
N SER A 878 21.20 7.34 -31.52
CA SER A 878 21.58 6.42 -30.45
C SER A 878 22.44 7.10 -29.39
N LEU A 879 22.13 6.83 -28.12
CA LEU A 879 22.86 7.36 -26.97
C LEU A 879 24.02 6.41 -26.61
N ILE A 880 25.26 6.80 -26.94
CA ILE A 880 26.44 5.95 -26.73
C ILE A 880 27.55 6.77 -26.05
N GLY A 881 27.94 6.32 -24.86
CA GLY A 881 28.98 6.96 -24.07
C GLY A 881 28.62 8.41 -23.72
N ASN A 882 29.44 9.36 -24.17
CA ASN A 882 29.23 10.79 -23.93
C ASN A 882 28.55 11.51 -25.11
N TYR A 883 28.07 10.77 -26.11
CA TYR A 883 27.56 11.35 -27.35
C TYR A 883 26.21 10.79 -27.77
N VAL A 884 25.50 11.60 -28.55
CA VAL A 884 24.36 11.20 -29.35
C VAL A 884 24.84 11.03 -30.78
N TRP A 885 24.67 9.83 -31.33
CA TRP A 885 25.06 9.50 -32.70
C TRP A 885 23.82 9.59 -33.57
N VAL A 886 23.84 10.46 -34.58
CA VAL A 886 22.68 10.77 -35.41
C VAL A 886 22.97 10.38 -36.85
N LEU A 887 22.19 9.44 -37.38
CA LEU A 887 22.23 9.08 -38.80
C LEU A 887 21.21 9.94 -39.54
N HIS A 888 21.63 10.61 -40.60
CA HIS A 888 20.79 11.52 -41.38
C HIS A 888 21.17 11.50 -42.85
N THR A 889 20.28 11.94 -43.73
CA THR A 889 20.61 12.07 -45.16
C THR A 889 20.10 13.36 -45.78
N ARG A 890 20.81 13.75 -46.85
CA ARG A 890 20.38 14.79 -47.78
C ARG A 890 20.06 14.17 -49.13
N PRO A 891 18.79 14.08 -49.52
CA PRO A 891 18.36 13.60 -50.83
C PRO A 891 19.15 14.17 -52.02
N ASP A 892 19.45 15.46 -51.97
CA ASP A 892 20.12 16.22 -53.01
C ASP A 892 21.66 16.07 -53.00
N GLN A 893 22.25 15.59 -51.90
CA GLN A 893 23.70 15.58 -51.66
C GLN A 893 24.21 14.30 -50.99
N LEU A 894 23.74 13.14 -51.44
CA LEU A 894 23.98 11.82 -50.81
C LEU A 894 25.44 11.44 -50.52
N ARG A 895 26.43 12.01 -51.22
CA ARG A 895 27.87 11.69 -51.06
C ARG A 895 28.75 12.85 -50.63
N GLU A 896 28.23 14.08 -50.72
CA GLU A 896 29.01 15.30 -50.50
C GLU A 896 28.66 15.97 -49.18
N ALA A 897 27.46 15.71 -48.65
CA ALA A 897 27.02 16.19 -47.36
C ALA A 897 27.36 15.20 -46.24
N ALA A 898 27.49 15.74 -45.02
CA ALA A 898 27.53 14.91 -43.83
C ALA A 898 26.23 14.10 -43.73
N ASN A 899 26.36 12.86 -43.30
CA ASN A 899 25.26 11.91 -43.11
C ASN A 899 25.38 11.16 -41.77
N LEU A 900 26.44 11.43 -41.01
CA LEU A 900 26.58 11.08 -39.60
C LEU A 900 26.95 12.33 -38.81
N THR A 901 26.20 12.63 -37.76
CA THR A 901 26.52 13.71 -36.81
C THR A 901 26.64 13.15 -35.40
N ILE A 902 27.76 13.43 -34.75
CA ILE A 902 28.03 13.04 -33.37
C ILE A 902 27.89 14.28 -32.48
N VAL A 903 27.02 14.24 -31.50
CA VAL A 903 26.68 15.39 -30.64
C VAL A 903 27.13 15.12 -29.21
N ASN A 904 27.98 15.96 -28.63
CA ASN A 904 28.35 15.82 -27.22
C ASN A 904 27.14 16.10 -26.31
N ARG A 905 26.78 15.13 -25.46
CA ARG A 905 25.55 15.19 -24.66
C ARG A 905 25.46 16.37 -23.70
N LEU A 906 26.60 16.85 -23.19
CA LEU A 906 26.66 17.95 -22.23
C LEU A 906 26.77 19.30 -22.94
N SER A 907 27.75 19.44 -23.84
CA SER A 907 28.08 20.73 -24.46
C SER A 907 27.30 21.04 -25.74
N LEU A 908 26.55 20.07 -26.27
CA LEU A 908 25.85 20.15 -27.56
C LEU A 908 26.76 20.50 -28.76
N LYS A 909 28.06 20.24 -28.63
CA LYS A 909 29.01 20.45 -29.73
C LYS A 909 28.88 19.29 -30.70
N THR A 910 28.80 19.60 -31.98
CA THR A 910 28.64 18.62 -33.04
C THR A 910 29.97 18.33 -33.74
N GLN A 911 30.11 17.09 -34.21
CA GLN A 911 31.13 16.64 -35.15
C GLN A 911 30.40 16.00 -36.32
N GLU A 912 30.64 16.51 -37.53
CA GLU A 912 30.01 16.01 -38.75
C GLU A 912 30.96 15.08 -39.51
N HIS A 913 30.44 13.94 -39.96
CA HIS A 913 31.16 12.94 -40.74
C HIS A 913 30.46 12.73 -42.08
N VAL A 914 31.25 12.77 -43.15
CA VAL A 914 30.82 12.44 -44.50
C VAL A 914 31.17 10.97 -44.75
N LEU A 915 30.17 10.10 -44.67
CA LEU A 915 30.29 8.70 -45.08
C LEU A 915 30.11 8.63 -46.61
N ALA A 916 30.83 7.72 -47.26
CA ALA A 916 30.88 7.65 -48.72
C ALA A 916 29.55 7.21 -49.37
N THR A 917 28.64 6.67 -48.55
CA THR A 917 27.36 6.06 -48.93
C THR A 917 26.31 6.35 -47.86
N ILE A 918 25.08 5.83 -48.01
CA ILE A 918 23.98 6.17 -47.12
C ILE A 918 24.09 5.33 -45.84
N PRO A 919 24.17 5.94 -44.64
CA PRO A 919 24.16 5.17 -43.40
C PRO A 919 22.87 4.38 -43.29
N ALA A 920 23.00 3.06 -43.18
CA ALA A 920 21.88 2.15 -43.05
C ALA A 920 21.59 1.85 -41.59
N SER A 921 22.63 1.71 -40.76
CA SER A 921 22.44 1.32 -39.37
C SER A 921 23.67 1.56 -38.48
N LEU A 922 23.48 1.47 -37.15
CA LEU A 922 24.53 1.68 -36.16
C LEU A 922 24.41 0.69 -35.00
N ALA A 923 25.54 0.13 -34.55
CA ALA A 923 25.61 -0.74 -33.38
C ALA A 923 26.82 -0.40 -32.48
N TYR A 924 26.65 -0.50 -31.16
CA TYR A 924 27.74 -0.40 -30.19
C TYR A 924 28.15 -1.79 -29.69
N LEU A 925 29.30 -2.29 -30.14
CA LEU A 925 29.75 -3.66 -29.94
C LEU A 925 31.27 -3.69 -29.73
N ASP A 926 31.74 -4.53 -28.80
CA ASP A 926 33.16 -4.66 -28.42
C ASP A 926 33.84 -3.29 -28.14
N GLU A 927 33.16 -2.43 -27.38
CA GLU A 927 33.63 -1.07 -27.03
C GLU A 927 33.90 -0.16 -28.25
N ARG A 928 33.32 -0.46 -29.42
CA ARG A 928 33.43 0.34 -30.66
C ARG A 928 32.04 0.64 -31.23
N VAL A 929 31.92 1.73 -31.99
CA VAL A 929 30.70 2.05 -32.74
C VAL A 929 30.87 1.62 -34.19
N TRP A 930 29.99 0.74 -34.65
CA TRP A 930 29.99 0.18 -36.00
C TRP A 930 28.83 0.81 -36.77
N VAL A 931 29.14 1.47 -37.89
CA VAL A 931 28.14 2.09 -38.75
C VAL A 931 28.19 1.42 -40.11
N SER A 932 27.10 0.76 -40.50
CA SER A 932 26.95 0.24 -41.85
C SER A 932 26.46 1.37 -42.76
N ALA A 933 27.14 1.58 -43.88
CA ALA A 933 26.78 2.57 -44.87
C ALA A 933 26.66 1.88 -46.24
N SER A 934 25.44 1.82 -46.75
CA SER A 934 25.10 1.09 -47.96
C SER A 934 25.04 1.99 -49.19
N GLY A 935 25.66 1.52 -50.26
CA GLY A 935 25.80 2.27 -51.51
C GLY A 935 25.17 1.56 -52.70
N LEU A 936 24.96 2.31 -53.80
CA LEU A 936 24.50 1.74 -55.08
C LEU A 936 25.52 0.76 -55.73
N ARG A 937 26.75 0.67 -55.22
CA ARG A 937 27.85 -0.16 -55.80
C ARG A 937 28.82 -0.74 -54.79
N ASP A 938 29.01 -0.11 -53.63
CA ASP A 938 29.96 -0.52 -52.60
C ASP A 938 29.30 -0.35 -51.23
N ASP A 939 29.41 -1.35 -50.36
CA ASP A 939 28.95 -1.30 -48.98
C ASP A 939 30.16 -1.17 -48.04
N ILE A 940 30.12 -0.16 -47.18
CA ILE A 940 31.24 0.23 -46.33
C ILE A 940 30.79 0.20 -44.87
N ILE A 941 31.61 -0.43 -44.02
CA ILE A 941 31.46 -0.38 -42.57
C ILE A 941 32.49 0.56 -42.00
N TYR A 942 32.02 1.55 -41.24
CA TYR A 942 32.87 2.47 -40.50
C TYR A 942 32.93 2.04 -39.03
N VAL A 943 34.13 2.05 -38.46
CA VAL A 943 34.36 1.74 -37.06
C VAL A 943 34.86 3.00 -36.37
N PHE A 944 34.20 3.41 -35.31
CA PHE A 944 34.51 4.63 -34.57
C PHE A 944 34.86 4.35 -33.11
N ASP A 945 35.68 5.22 -32.55
CA ASP A 945 35.96 5.29 -31.12
C ASP A 945 34.76 5.97 -30.41
N PRO A 946 34.13 5.31 -29.42
CA PRO A 946 32.94 5.85 -28.73
C PRO A 946 33.26 7.06 -27.83
N VAL A 947 34.53 7.31 -27.49
CA VAL A 947 35.01 8.37 -26.60
C VAL A 947 35.46 9.60 -27.36
N THR A 948 36.13 9.43 -28.50
CA THR A 948 36.64 10.56 -29.29
C THR A 948 35.72 10.94 -30.45
N GLY A 949 34.94 9.98 -30.98
CA GLY A 949 34.18 10.14 -32.22
C GLY A 949 35.04 9.96 -33.48
N GLU A 950 36.33 9.64 -33.34
CA GLU A 950 37.23 9.47 -34.49
C GLU A 950 37.03 8.10 -35.15
N THR A 951 37.16 8.06 -36.47
CA THR A 951 37.14 6.79 -37.24
C THR A 951 38.40 5.99 -36.94
N LEU A 952 38.23 4.81 -36.36
CA LEU A 952 39.28 3.83 -36.09
C LEU A 952 39.62 3.00 -37.34
N ASN A 953 38.60 2.56 -38.08
CA ASN A 953 38.77 1.71 -39.25
C ASN A 953 37.65 1.90 -40.27
N THR A 954 37.90 1.47 -41.51
CA THR A 954 36.91 1.44 -42.59
C THR A 954 37.08 0.15 -43.37
N LEU A 955 36.02 -0.66 -43.41
CA LEU A 955 36.00 -1.98 -44.02
C LEU A 955 35.07 -1.96 -45.22
N SER A 956 35.43 -2.67 -46.29
CA SER A 956 34.52 -2.94 -47.41
C SER A 956 33.87 -4.30 -47.20
N LEU A 957 32.54 -4.40 -47.36
CA LEU A 957 31.87 -5.69 -47.39
C LEU A 957 32.30 -6.46 -48.66
N PRO A 958 32.63 -7.75 -48.59
CA PRO A 958 33.04 -8.52 -49.76
C PRO A 958 31.83 -8.81 -50.67
N ASP A 959 31.91 -8.39 -51.94
CA ASP A 959 31.04 -8.88 -53.04
C ASP A 959 29.52 -8.73 -52.80
N THR A 960 29.06 -7.52 -52.45
CA THR A 960 27.63 -7.24 -52.23
C THR A 960 27.06 -6.22 -53.22
N ASP A 961 26.04 -6.66 -53.97
CA ASP A 961 25.12 -5.80 -54.73
C ASP A 961 23.95 -5.27 -53.85
N PHE A 962 24.02 -5.46 -52.53
CA PHE A 962 22.92 -5.30 -51.57
C PHE A 962 23.33 -4.48 -50.34
N ALA A 963 22.33 -3.95 -49.62
CA ALA A 963 22.53 -3.18 -48.39
C ALA A 963 22.84 -4.09 -47.19
N SER A 964 23.70 -3.63 -46.29
CA SER A 964 24.16 -4.33 -45.09
C SER A 964 23.46 -3.79 -43.84
N TRP A 965 22.91 -4.70 -43.04
CA TRP A 965 22.23 -4.35 -41.80
C TRP A 965 23.21 -4.17 -40.64
N SER A 966 22.68 -3.83 -39.46
CA SER A 966 23.49 -3.71 -38.24
C SER A 966 24.23 -5.01 -37.96
N PRO A 967 25.53 -4.94 -37.63
CA PRO A 967 26.23 -6.13 -37.18
C PRO A 967 25.57 -6.68 -35.93
N VAL A 968 25.50 -8.00 -35.88
CA VAL A 968 25.14 -8.74 -34.67
C VAL A 968 26.39 -9.44 -34.14
N GLN A 969 26.69 -9.27 -32.86
CA GLN A 969 27.82 -9.95 -32.23
C GLN A 969 27.40 -11.31 -31.66
N ILE A 970 28.10 -12.37 -32.06
CA ILE A 970 28.03 -13.69 -31.41
C ILE A 970 29.46 -14.07 -31.01
N SER A 971 29.67 -14.27 -29.71
CA SER A 971 30.98 -14.50 -29.13
C SER A 971 32.02 -13.44 -29.57
N ARG A 972 33.04 -13.83 -30.35
CA ARG A 972 34.15 -12.96 -30.81
C ARG A 972 34.05 -12.58 -32.30
N SER A 973 32.93 -12.90 -32.95
CA SER A 973 32.68 -12.55 -34.36
C SER A 973 31.52 -11.58 -34.49
N LEU A 974 31.59 -10.70 -35.47
CA LEU A 974 30.49 -9.86 -35.93
C LEU A 974 29.89 -10.44 -37.20
N TYR A 975 28.57 -10.47 -37.26
CA TYR A 975 27.83 -11.00 -38.40
C TYR A 975 27.03 -9.89 -39.08
N PHE A 976 27.24 -9.74 -40.39
CA PHE A 976 26.59 -8.74 -41.23
C PHE A 976 25.70 -9.45 -42.25
N THR A 977 24.42 -9.14 -42.27
CA THR A 977 23.50 -9.61 -43.31
C THR A 977 23.47 -8.62 -44.46
N ALA A 978 23.72 -9.11 -45.68
CA ALA A 978 23.51 -8.33 -46.90
C ALA A 978 22.22 -8.79 -47.60
N GLY A 979 21.27 -7.86 -47.76
CA GLY A 979 19.96 -8.10 -48.36
C GLY A 979 19.24 -6.80 -48.73
N ALA A 980 18.02 -6.87 -49.25
CA ALA A 980 17.19 -5.67 -49.41
C ALA A 980 16.90 -5.06 -48.02
N PRO A 981 17.00 -3.72 -47.84
CA PRO A 981 16.72 -3.11 -46.55
C PRO A 981 15.24 -3.29 -46.17
N PRO A 982 14.90 -3.53 -44.90
CA PRO A 982 13.53 -3.39 -44.44
C PRO A 982 13.09 -1.94 -44.63
N LEU A 983 12.00 -1.74 -45.37
CA LEU A 983 11.47 -0.41 -45.69
C LEU A 983 11.13 0.40 -44.43
N SER A 984 10.89 -0.25 -43.29
CA SER A 984 10.54 0.38 -42.01
C SER A 984 11.70 1.05 -41.27
N GLN A 985 12.96 0.78 -41.62
CA GLN A 985 14.14 1.45 -41.05
C GLN A 985 14.82 2.42 -42.03
N ALA A 986 14.42 2.35 -43.29
CA ALA A 986 14.79 3.28 -44.33
C ALA A 986 13.71 4.37 -44.33
N GLY A 987 14.06 5.63 -44.01
CA GLY A 987 13.10 6.73 -44.16
C GLY A 987 12.45 6.74 -45.56
N PRO A 988 11.28 7.38 -45.76
CA PRO A 988 10.49 7.30 -46.99
C PRO A 988 11.31 7.58 -48.27
N TYR A 989 12.34 8.42 -48.18
CA TYR A 989 13.26 8.66 -49.28
C TYR A 989 14.13 7.45 -49.68
N MET A 990 14.59 6.65 -48.71
CA MET A 990 15.37 5.44 -48.98
C MET A 990 14.50 4.38 -49.66
N ILE A 991 13.23 4.29 -49.28
CA ILE A 991 12.24 3.42 -49.93
C ILE A 991 12.17 3.72 -51.44
N ASP A 992 12.01 4.99 -51.83
CA ASP A 992 11.93 5.40 -53.23
C ASP A 992 13.22 5.11 -54.02
N VAL A 993 14.38 5.37 -53.41
CA VAL A 993 15.69 5.11 -54.03
C VAL A 993 15.92 3.63 -54.31
N PHE A 994 15.47 2.73 -53.42
CA PHE A 994 15.61 1.29 -53.62
C PHE A 994 14.52 0.71 -54.55
N ILE A 995 13.28 1.20 -54.49
CA ILE A 995 12.15 0.74 -55.32
C ILE A 995 12.37 1.06 -56.82
N ASP A 996 12.88 2.25 -57.16
CA ASP A 996 13.04 2.68 -58.57
C ASP A 996 14.24 1.99 -59.28
N SER A 997 15.07 1.24 -58.54
CA SER A 997 16.35 0.71 -59.03
C SER A 997 16.27 -0.52 -59.96
N GLN A 998 15.08 -1.10 -60.20
CA GLN A 998 14.82 -2.30 -61.03
C GLN A 998 15.81 -3.48 -60.84
N ARG A 999 16.45 -3.62 -59.67
CA ARG A 999 17.32 -4.77 -59.40
C ARG A 999 16.51 -6.04 -59.14
N PRO A 1000 16.90 -7.20 -59.69
CA PRO A 1000 16.24 -8.46 -59.35
C PRO A 1000 16.51 -8.80 -57.87
N LEU A 1001 15.46 -8.80 -57.05
CA LEU A 1001 15.42 -9.29 -55.66
C LEU A 1001 15.70 -10.81 -55.52
N ALA A 1002 16.32 -11.44 -56.53
CA ALA A 1002 16.29 -12.89 -56.75
C ALA A 1002 17.51 -13.68 -56.24
N THR A 1003 18.46 -13.04 -55.57
CA THR A 1003 19.58 -13.74 -54.91
C THR A 1003 19.37 -13.77 -53.41
N ALA A 1004 19.58 -14.94 -52.81
CA ALA A 1004 19.45 -15.15 -51.37
C ALA A 1004 20.38 -14.19 -50.59
N PRO A 1005 19.91 -13.58 -49.47
CA PRO A 1005 20.76 -12.76 -48.62
C PRO A 1005 21.95 -13.57 -48.12
N LEU A 1006 23.09 -12.92 -47.98
CA LEU A 1006 24.34 -13.52 -47.53
C LEU A 1006 24.64 -13.05 -46.11
N LEU A 1007 25.11 -13.96 -45.26
CA LEU A 1007 25.61 -13.64 -43.92
C LEU A 1007 27.13 -13.64 -43.94
N PHE A 1008 27.74 -12.49 -43.67
CA PHE A 1008 29.18 -12.30 -43.63
C PHE A 1008 29.69 -12.30 -42.20
N GLU A 1009 30.73 -13.08 -41.93
CA GLU A 1009 31.40 -13.11 -40.63
C GLU A 1009 32.70 -12.29 -40.66
N TYR A 1010 32.85 -11.41 -39.67
CA TYR A 1010 34.06 -10.65 -39.40
C TYR A 1010 34.63 -11.07 -38.05
N ASP A 1011 35.86 -11.59 -38.05
CA ASP A 1011 36.56 -12.03 -36.85
C ASP A 1011 37.23 -10.82 -36.17
N LEU A 1012 36.87 -10.54 -34.90
CA LEU A 1012 37.39 -9.39 -34.16
C LEU A 1012 38.86 -9.56 -33.73
N ASP A 1013 39.34 -10.80 -33.55
CA ASP A 1013 40.71 -11.08 -33.14
C ASP A 1013 41.67 -11.04 -34.32
N ALA A 1014 41.24 -11.55 -35.49
CA ALA A 1014 42.01 -11.53 -36.74
C ALA A 1014 41.86 -10.22 -37.52
N GLU A 1015 40.80 -9.45 -37.26
CA GLU A 1015 40.40 -8.25 -38.01
C GLU A 1015 40.19 -8.51 -39.53
N GLU A 1016 39.78 -9.73 -39.90
CA GLU A 1016 39.57 -10.18 -41.28
C GLU A 1016 38.18 -10.81 -41.48
N TRP A 1017 37.69 -10.80 -42.73
CA TRP A 1017 36.48 -11.54 -43.12
C TRP A 1017 36.79 -13.04 -43.23
N SER A 1018 36.03 -13.88 -42.52
CA SER A 1018 36.30 -15.33 -42.42
C SER A 1018 35.42 -16.16 -43.35
N THR A 1019 34.08 -16.02 -43.25
CA THR A 1019 33.10 -16.94 -43.89
C THR A 1019 31.87 -16.19 -44.43
N VAL A 1020 31.34 -16.66 -45.57
CA VAL A 1020 30.03 -16.24 -46.10
C VAL A 1020 29.07 -17.43 -46.02
N HIS A 1021 27.92 -17.26 -45.35
CA HIS A 1021 26.87 -18.28 -45.29
C HIS A 1021 25.73 -17.89 -46.22
N GLU A 1022 25.33 -18.80 -47.10
CA GLU A 1022 24.06 -18.69 -47.84
C GLU A 1022 22.90 -18.97 -46.87
N ILE A 1023 22.01 -18.00 -46.68
CA ILE A 1023 20.81 -18.14 -45.83
C ILE A 1023 19.55 -18.09 -46.69
N VAL A 1024 18.45 -18.66 -46.19
CA VAL A 1024 17.13 -18.54 -46.83
C VAL A 1024 16.75 -17.04 -46.89
N PRO A 1025 16.08 -16.57 -47.96
CA PRO A 1025 15.60 -15.19 -48.04
C PRO A 1025 14.83 -14.76 -46.79
N ALA A 1026 15.46 -13.91 -46.00
CA ALA A 1026 14.93 -13.25 -44.82
C ALA A 1026 14.99 -11.74 -45.07
N PRO A 1027 13.85 -11.04 -45.16
CA PRO A 1027 13.82 -9.58 -45.32
C PRO A 1027 13.98 -8.82 -43.99
N TYR A 1028 14.06 -9.52 -42.85
CA TYR A 1028 14.18 -8.91 -41.51
C TYR A 1028 15.46 -9.27 -40.76
N ALA A 1029 15.96 -8.31 -39.97
CA ALA A 1029 17.13 -8.43 -39.09
C ALA A 1029 17.14 -9.74 -38.32
N PRO A 1030 18.26 -10.51 -38.34
CA PRO A 1030 18.32 -11.69 -37.50
C PRO A 1030 18.26 -11.25 -36.04
N LEU A 1031 17.44 -11.93 -35.26
CA LEU A 1031 17.48 -11.79 -33.81
C LEU A 1031 18.74 -12.47 -33.28
N ASN A 1032 19.52 -11.75 -32.48
CA ASN A 1032 20.62 -12.32 -31.72
C ASN A 1032 20.10 -13.10 -30.51
N ALA A 1033 20.36 -14.39 -30.47
CA ALA A 1033 20.15 -15.20 -29.27
C ALA A 1033 21.30 -16.21 -29.13
N ASP A 1034 22.49 -15.70 -28.79
CA ASP A 1034 23.73 -16.47 -28.60
C ASP A 1034 23.46 -17.84 -27.94
N PRO A 1035 23.85 -18.97 -28.59
CA PRO A 1035 24.77 -19.08 -29.72
C PRO A 1035 24.15 -19.06 -31.14
N PHE A 1036 22.87 -18.71 -31.30
CA PHE A 1036 22.18 -18.74 -32.59
C PHE A 1036 21.78 -17.34 -33.09
N LEU A 1037 21.79 -17.20 -34.43
CA LEU A 1037 21.06 -16.15 -35.15
C LEU A 1037 19.73 -16.71 -35.63
N TRP A 1038 18.64 -16.01 -35.34
CA TRP A 1038 17.29 -16.43 -35.69
C TRP A 1038 16.76 -15.61 -36.86
N PHE A 1039 16.36 -16.29 -37.93
CA PHE A 1039 15.87 -15.70 -39.16
C PHE A 1039 14.39 -16.04 -39.34
N LEU A 1040 13.61 -15.06 -39.80
CA LEU A 1040 12.24 -15.22 -40.28
C LEU A 1040 12.24 -15.04 -41.80
N SER A 1041 11.77 -16.05 -42.54
CA SER A 1041 11.46 -15.90 -43.97
C SER A 1041 10.33 -14.89 -44.10
N GLY A 1042 10.43 -13.92 -45.00
CA GLY A 1042 9.42 -12.87 -45.04
C GLY A 1042 8.82 -12.59 -46.42
N TYR A 1043 7.95 -11.60 -46.37
CA TYR A 1043 7.03 -11.11 -47.38
C TYR A 1043 7.73 -10.65 -48.68
N VAL A 1044 7.28 -11.16 -49.83
CA VAL A 1044 7.66 -10.65 -51.15
C VAL A 1044 6.55 -9.68 -51.60
N PRO A 1045 6.83 -8.40 -51.88
CA PRO A 1045 5.80 -7.36 -52.12
C PRO A 1045 4.85 -7.54 -53.33
N ASN A 1046 4.74 -8.72 -53.94
CA ASN A 1046 3.85 -8.99 -55.08
C ASN A 1046 3.24 -10.41 -55.09
N ASP A 1047 3.41 -11.20 -54.03
CA ASP A 1047 2.94 -12.60 -53.98
C ASP A 1047 2.25 -12.85 -52.62
N MET A 1048 1.00 -12.40 -52.49
CA MET A 1048 0.18 -12.50 -51.25
C MET A 1048 -0.29 -13.93 -50.94
N ASP A 1049 0.02 -14.92 -51.79
CA ASP A 1049 -0.48 -16.30 -51.70
C ASP A 1049 0.54 -17.32 -51.12
N ARG A 1050 1.66 -16.88 -50.53
CA ARG A 1050 2.67 -17.79 -49.92
C ARG A 1050 2.68 -17.76 -48.38
N ASP A 1051 2.74 -18.94 -47.77
CA ASP A 1051 3.05 -19.16 -46.35
C ASP A 1051 4.40 -18.48 -46.00
N ASN A 1052 4.39 -17.41 -45.20
CA ASN A 1052 5.54 -16.55 -44.89
C ASN A 1052 5.96 -16.63 -43.41
N GLY A 1053 6.11 -17.84 -42.87
CA GLY A 1053 6.35 -18.07 -41.44
C GLY A 1053 7.48 -19.06 -41.10
N ILE A 1054 8.48 -19.22 -41.98
CA ILE A 1054 9.60 -20.14 -41.72
C ILE A 1054 10.65 -19.50 -40.80
N ILE A 1055 10.95 -20.17 -39.69
CA ILE A 1055 11.98 -19.79 -38.74
C ILE A 1055 13.20 -20.71 -38.86
N ILE A 1056 14.41 -20.14 -38.87
CA ILE A 1056 15.66 -20.88 -38.89
C ILE A 1056 16.61 -20.30 -37.83
N ALA A 1057 17.17 -21.18 -37.00
CA ALA A 1057 18.23 -20.84 -36.07
C ALA A 1057 19.58 -21.32 -36.65
N LEU A 1058 20.49 -20.40 -36.95
CA LEU A 1058 21.84 -20.69 -37.43
C LEU A 1058 22.84 -20.49 -36.30
N ASN A 1059 23.58 -21.53 -35.94
CA ASN A 1059 24.77 -21.40 -35.09
C ASN A 1059 25.95 -21.10 -36.00
N PRO A 1060 26.47 -19.86 -36.00
CA PRO A 1060 27.46 -19.48 -36.98
C PRO A 1060 28.87 -20.00 -36.65
N GLN A 1061 29.12 -20.43 -35.40
CA GLN A 1061 30.42 -21.03 -35.03
C GLN A 1061 30.59 -22.45 -35.59
N THR A 1062 29.48 -23.16 -35.77
CA THR A 1062 29.47 -24.56 -36.24
C THR A 1062 28.88 -24.71 -37.64
N ASN A 1063 28.29 -23.64 -38.19
CA ASN A 1063 27.40 -23.66 -39.36
C ASN A 1063 26.23 -24.63 -39.23
N ALA A 1064 25.92 -25.06 -38.00
CA ALA A 1064 24.77 -25.92 -37.77
C ALA A 1064 23.51 -25.08 -37.84
N THR A 1065 22.59 -25.46 -38.72
CA THR A 1065 21.23 -24.93 -38.75
C THR A 1065 20.29 -25.85 -37.98
N VAL A 1066 19.40 -25.26 -37.21
CA VAL A 1066 18.34 -25.93 -36.45
C VAL A 1066 17.01 -25.38 -36.97
N GLY A 1067 16.12 -26.27 -37.41
CA GLY A 1067 14.95 -25.95 -38.24
C GLY A 1067 15.07 -26.52 -39.67
N PRO A 1068 14.29 -26.02 -40.66
CA PRO A 1068 13.30 -24.94 -40.55
C PRO A 1068 12.09 -25.32 -39.69
N TYR A 1069 11.58 -24.36 -38.94
CA TYR A 1069 10.33 -24.47 -38.19
C TYR A 1069 9.24 -23.65 -38.88
N THR A 1070 8.01 -24.12 -38.85
CA THR A 1070 6.85 -23.38 -39.35
C THR A 1070 5.80 -23.33 -38.25
N PRO A 1071 5.96 -22.44 -37.25
CA PRO A 1071 5.01 -22.33 -36.14
C PRO A 1071 3.59 -21.99 -36.64
N CYS A 1072 3.49 -21.20 -37.72
CA CYS A 1072 2.25 -20.88 -38.43
C CYS A 1072 2.55 -20.26 -39.80
N PRO A 1073 1.54 -20.13 -40.69
CA PRO A 1073 1.65 -19.43 -41.97
C PRO A 1073 2.11 -17.97 -41.84
N ASN A 1074 1.64 -17.24 -40.82
CA ASN A 1074 1.97 -15.83 -40.56
C ASN A 1074 2.63 -15.67 -39.19
N ALA A 1075 3.95 -15.92 -39.12
CA ALA A 1075 4.72 -15.80 -37.88
C ALA A 1075 5.17 -14.36 -37.62
N ALA A 1076 5.05 -13.92 -36.36
CA ALA A 1076 5.63 -12.66 -35.88
C ALA A 1076 7.16 -12.77 -35.73
N LEU A 1077 7.83 -11.62 -35.61
CA LEU A 1077 9.28 -11.58 -35.41
C LEU A 1077 9.70 -12.31 -34.13
N PRO A 1078 10.74 -13.16 -34.16
CA PRO A 1078 11.26 -13.82 -32.96
C PRO A 1078 11.68 -12.81 -31.90
N SER A 1079 11.44 -13.14 -30.63
CA SER A 1079 11.89 -12.36 -29.48
C SER A 1079 12.57 -13.24 -28.44
N ALA A 1080 13.70 -12.81 -27.87
CA ALA A 1080 14.50 -13.63 -26.95
C ALA A 1080 14.49 -13.10 -25.51
N THR A 1081 14.61 -14.03 -24.56
CA THR A 1081 14.88 -13.78 -23.15
C THR A 1081 16.26 -14.34 -22.76
N GLU A 1082 16.57 -14.42 -21.45
CA GLU A 1082 17.86 -15.00 -21.03
C GLU A 1082 18.03 -16.46 -21.50
N LYS A 1083 16.95 -17.25 -21.51
CA LYS A 1083 16.98 -18.71 -21.77
C LYS A 1083 16.16 -19.17 -22.97
N PHE A 1084 15.22 -18.38 -23.47
CA PHE A 1084 14.24 -18.83 -24.45
C PHE A 1084 14.12 -17.87 -25.64
N VAL A 1085 13.60 -18.39 -26.75
CA VAL A 1085 13.15 -17.60 -27.90
C VAL A 1085 11.68 -17.88 -28.13
N PHE A 1086 10.89 -16.83 -28.28
CA PHE A 1086 9.44 -16.87 -28.48
C PHE A 1086 9.11 -16.46 -29.90
N VAL A 1087 8.25 -17.23 -30.56
CA VAL A 1087 7.70 -16.90 -31.88
C VAL A 1087 6.20 -17.14 -31.83
N GLY A 1088 5.40 -16.09 -31.94
CA GLY A 1088 3.95 -16.22 -32.02
C GLY A 1088 3.40 -15.92 -33.39
N CYS A 1089 2.09 -16.08 -33.53
CA CYS A 1089 1.39 -15.96 -34.79
C CYS A 1089 0.57 -14.68 -34.88
N GLN A 1090 0.42 -14.16 -36.09
CA GLN A 1090 -0.55 -13.11 -36.41
C GLN A 1090 -1.90 -13.73 -36.77
N LEU A 1091 -2.93 -12.90 -36.91
CA LEU A 1091 -4.27 -13.36 -37.28
C LEU A 1091 -4.24 -14.21 -38.59
N PRO A 1092 -5.06 -15.27 -38.67
CA PRO A 1092 -6.08 -15.69 -37.69
C PRO A 1092 -5.57 -16.67 -36.60
N ASP A 1093 -4.28 -16.98 -36.57
CA ASP A 1093 -3.73 -18.03 -35.69
C ASP A 1093 -3.35 -17.48 -34.30
N SER A 1094 -3.52 -18.30 -33.26
CA SER A 1094 -3.30 -17.89 -31.85
C SER A 1094 -2.25 -18.76 -31.13
N HIS A 1095 -1.21 -19.16 -31.87
CA HIS A 1095 -0.14 -20.02 -31.35
C HIS A 1095 1.07 -19.23 -30.89
N LEU A 1096 1.79 -19.78 -29.91
CA LEU A 1096 3.10 -19.33 -29.47
C LEU A 1096 4.05 -20.52 -29.33
N THR A 1097 5.11 -20.53 -30.12
CA THR A 1097 6.18 -21.54 -30.05
C THR A 1097 7.37 -21.00 -29.27
N ILE A 1098 7.85 -21.80 -28.33
CA ILE A 1098 9.02 -21.50 -27.50
C ILE A 1098 10.16 -22.42 -27.88
N PHE A 1099 11.33 -21.84 -28.09
CA PHE A 1099 12.56 -22.52 -28.40
C PHE A 1099 13.59 -22.34 -27.28
N ASP A 1100 14.43 -23.35 -27.08
CA ASP A 1100 15.56 -23.28 -26.17
C ASP A 1100 16.66 -22.44 -26.82
N ARG A 1101 17.08 -21.37 -26.14
CA ARG A 1101 18.06 -20.44 -26.69
C ARG A 1101 19.43 -21.11 -26.90
N GLN A 1102 19.83 -22.06 -26.05
CA GLN A 1102 21.16 -22.67 -26.10
C GLN A 1102 21.30 -23.74 -27.19
N THR A 1103 20.21 -24.42 -27.53
CA THR A 1103 20.19 -25.55 -28.46
C THR A 1103 19.47 -25.26 -29.78
N GLY A 1104 18.66 -24.20 -29.83
CA GLY A 1104 17.82 -23.84 -30.97
C GLY A 1104 16.61 -24.75 -31.17
N GLN A 1105 16.44 -25.77 -30.33
CA GLN A 1105 15.35 -26.75 -30.47
C GLN A 1105 14.04 -26.19 -29.96
N GLU A 1106 12.96 -26.54 -30.64
CA GLU A 1106 11.60 -26.31 -30.15
C GLU A 1106 11.42 -27.05 -28.82
N ILE A 1107 11.00 -26.31 -27.79
CA ILE A 1107 10.64 -26.86 -26.48
C ILE A 1107 9.17 -27.26 -26.51
N LEU A 1108 8.31 -26.30 -26.86
CA LEU A 1108 6.86 -26.47 -26.84
C LEU A 1108 6.17 -25.40 -27.69
N THR A 1109 5.04 -25.78 -28.29
CA THR A 1109 4.06 -24.86 -28.88
C THR A 1109 2.80 -24.87 -28.03
N TYR A 1110 2.34 -23.68 -27.63
CA TYR A 1110 1.05 -23.48 -26.99
C TYR A 1110 0.03 -23.00 -28.02
N GLU A 1111 -1.12 -23.68 -28.09
CA GLU A 1111 -2.27 -23.29 -28.89
C GLU A 1111 -3.22 -22.42 -28.05
N GLU A 1112 -3.98 -21.52 -28.70
CA GLU A 1112 -4.99 -20.66 -28.06
C GLU A 1112 -4.47 -19.72 -26.96
N VAL A 1113 -3.22 -19.25 -27.09
CA VAL A 1113 -2.62 -18.31 -26.12
C VAL A 1113 -2.73 -16.85 -26.53
N GLY A 1114 -2.94 -16.57 -27.83
CA GLY A 1114 -3.19 -15.23 -28.35
C GLY A 1114 -2.53 -15.00 -29.70
N SER A 1115 -2.96 -13.95 -30.38
CA SER A 1115 -2.46 -13.51 -31.68
C SER A 1115 -1.78 -12.14 -31.59
N ASP A 1116 -0.73 -11.98 -32.40
CA ASP A 1116 0.07 -10.76 -32.56
C ASP A 1116 0.79 -10.32 -31.26
N PRO A 1117 1.81 -11.09 -30.83
CA PRO A 1117 2.53 -10.82 -29.59
C PRO A 1117 3.52 -9.65 -29.72
N TRP A 1118 3.58 -8.85 -28.66
CA TRP A 1118 4.69 -7.92 -28.45
C TRP A 1118 5.92 -8.61 -27.84
N PRO A 1119 7.13 -8.03 -27.97
CA PRO A 1119 8.32 -8.52 -27.30
C PRO A 1119 8.13 -8.70 -25.78
N PRO A 1120 8.67 -9.77 -25.18
CA PRO A 1120 8.48 -10.07 -23.78
C PRO A 1120 9.26 -9.14 -22.84
N VAL A 1121 8.77 -9.01 -21.61
CA VAL A 1121 9.53 -8.46 -20.47
C VAL A 1121 9.81 -9.57 -19.45
N GLU A 1122 11.08 -9.78 -19.13
CA GLU A 1122 11.52 -10.71 -18.09
C GLU A 1122 11.79 -9.96 -16.78
N HIS A 1123 11.05 -10.28 -15.72
CA HIS A 1123 11.23 -9.68 -14.40
C HIS A 1123 10.80 -10.61 -13.27
N GLY A 1124 11.57 -10.66 -12.18
CA GLY A 1124 11.18 -11.38 -10.95
C GLY A 1124 11.01 -12.89 -11.11
N GLY A 1125 11.71 -13.52 -12.06
CA GLY A 1125 11.56 -14.95 -12.37
C GLY A 1125 10.38 -15.27 -13.32
N LEU A 1126 9.77 -14.26 -13.91
CA LEU A 1126 8.62 -14.36 -14.80
C LEU A 1126 8.92 -13.71 -16.15
N ILE A 1127 8.33 -14.25 -17.22
CA ILE A 1127 8.36 -13.69 -18.56
C ILE A 1127 6.94 -13.33 -18.94
N TRP A 1128 6.69 -12.06 -19.24
CA TRP A 1128 5.38 -11.55 -19.65
C TRP A 1128 5.35 -11.21 -21.14
N LEU A 1129 4.34 -11.70 -21.84
CA LEU A 1129 4.00 -11.33 -23.21
C LEU A 1129 2.59 -10.74 -23.24
N THR A 1130 2.36 -9.74 -24.08
CA THR A 1130 1.02 -9.20 -24.35
C THR A 1130 0.66 -9.43 -25.81
N PHE A 1131 -0.62 -9.66 -26.08
CA PHE A 1131 -1.14 -10.02 -27.40
C PHE A 1131 -2.22 -9.01 -27.80
N ARG A 1132 -1.95 -8.28 -28.88
CA ARG A 1132 -2.78 -7.14 -29.32
C ARG A 1132 -4.19 -7.58 -29.70
N GLU A 1133 -4.30 -8.49 -30.65
CA GLU A 1133 -5.59 -8.88 -31.23
C GLU A 1133 -6.46 -9.70 -30.26
N SER A 1134 -5.81 -10.45 -29.37
CA SER A 1134 -6.48 -11.31 -28.40
C SER A 1134 -6.78 -10.63 -27.08
N ASN A 1135 -6.34 -9.38 -26.88
CA ASN A 1135 -6.58 -8.58 -25.67
C ASN A 1135 -6.20 -9.33 -24.38
N ASN A 1136 -5.02 -9.94 -24.35
CA ASN A 1136 -4.57 -10.74 -23.21
C ASN A 1136 -3.05 -10.68 -22.99
N ALA A 1137 -2.63 -11.01 -21.77
CA ALA A 1137 -1.24 -11.24 -21.40
C ALA A 1137 -1.05 -12.72 -21.06
N VAL A 1138 0.15 -13.21 -21.32
CA VAL A 1138 0.56 -14.56 -20.97
C VAL A 1138 1.84 -14.47 -20.14
N VAL A 1139 1.91 -15.25 -19.06
CA VAL A 1139 3.08 -15.30 -18.19
C VAL A 1139 3.66 -16.71 -18.12
N PHE A 1140 4.99 -16.77 -18.23
CA PHE A 1140 5.78 -17.98 -18.17
C PHE A 1140 6.78 -17.91 -17.02
N ASP A 1141 7.13 -19.07 -16.47
CA ASP A 1141 8.26 -19.22 -15.57
C ASP A 1141 9.57 -19.01 -16.33
N SER A 1142 10.44 -18.12 -15.85
CA SER A 1142 11.64 -17.74 -16.61
C SER A 1142 12.75 -18.80 -16.62
N ASP A 1143 12.65 -19.81 -15.76
CA ASP A 1143 13.60 -20.93 -15.71
C ASP A 1143 13.18 -22.11 -16.58
N THR A 1144 11.88 -22.35 -16.72
CA THR A 1144 11.32 -23.57 -17.32
C THR A 1144 10.46 -23.34 -18.56
N ALA A 1145 10.08 -22.09 -18.87
CA ALA A 1145 9.09 -21.74 -19.89
C ALA A 1145 7.72 -22.40 -19.67
N ALA A 1146 7.42 -22.83 -18.44
CA ALA A 1146 6.11 -23.36 -18.09
C ALA A 1146 5.09 -22.22 -18.07
N LEU A 1147 3.96 -22.40 -18.77
CA LEU A 1147 2.84 -21.48 -18.72
C LEU A 1147 2.29 -21.39 -17.30
N ILE A 1148 2.37 -20.21 -16.70
CA ILE A 1148 1.83 -19.93 -15.37
C ILE A 1148 0.36 -19.49 -15.48
N GLY A 1149 0.02 -18.70 -16.48
CA GLY A 1149 -1.35 -18.26 -16.69
C GLY A 1149 -1.55 -17.31 -17.88
N ILE A 1150 -2.81 -17.15 -18.25
CA ILE A 1150 -3.30 -16.21 -19.26
C ILE A 1150 -4.23 -15.24 -18.55
N PHE A 1151 -4.01 -13.94 -18.75
CA PHE A 1151 -4.70 -12.87 -18.06
C PHE A 1151 -5.41 -12.01 -19.10
N PRO A 1152 -6.72 -11.77 -18.97
CA PRO A 1152 -7.41 -10.85 -19.85
C PRO A 1152 -6.86 -9.45 -19.64
N LEU A 1153 -6.66 -8.73 -20.74
CA LEU A 1153 -6.30 -7.32 -20.74
C LEU A 1153 -7.46 -6.49 -21.27
N GLY A 1154 -7.28 -5.17 -21.23
CA GLY A 1154 -8.15 -4.24 -21.94
C GLY A 1154 -7.96 -4.34 -23.46
N ALA A 1155 -8.77 -3.59 -24.19
CA ALA A 1155 -8.73 -3.56 -25.66
C ALA A 1155 -7.43 -2.93 -26.19
N GLU A 1156 -6.85 -3.58 -27.20
CA GLU A 1156 -5.58 -3.25 -27.87
C GLU A 1156 -4.43 -3.03 -26.87
N PRO A 1157 -3.95 -4.08 -26.19
CA PRO A 1157 -2.81 -3.97 -25.31
C PRO A 1157 -1.53 -3.70 -26.11
N GLY A 1158 -0.76 -2.71 -25.65
CA GLY A 1158 0.58 -2.43 -26.15
C GLY A 1158 1.65 -3.38 -25.60
N PRO A 1159 2.94 -3.12 -25.89
CA PRO A 1159 4.03 -3.92 -25.35
C PRO A 1159 4.10 -3.82 -23.81
N PRO A 1160 4.45 -4.91 -23.11
CA PRO A 1160 4.65 -4.84 -21.67
C PRO A 1160 5.90 -4.00 -21.38
N PHE A 1161 5.90 -3.25 -20.29
CA PHE A 1161 7.04 -2.44 -19.89
C PHE A 1161 7.21 -2.40 -18.37
N MET A 1162 8.43 -2.05 -17.94
CA MET A 1162 8.77 -1.94 -16.53
C MET A 1162 8.48 -0.55 -16.00
N TYR A 1163 7.77 -0.47 -14.87
CA TYR A 1163 7.58 0.76 -14.11
C TYR A 1163 7.45 0.46 -12.62
N ASN A 1164 8.21 1.18 -11.77
CA ASN A 1164 8.29 0.96 -10.33
C ASN A 1164 8.55 -0.51 -9.93
N ASN A 1165 9.41 -1.20 -10.69
CA ASN A 1165 9.77 -2.60 -10.47
C ASN A 1165 8.57 -3.59 -10.58
N ASP A 1166 7.50 -3.18 -11.27
CA ASP A 1166 6.39 -4.03 -11.68
C ASP A 1166 6.29 -4.02 -13.21
N VAL A 1167 5.64 -5.05 -13.77
CA VAL A 1167 5.31 -5.11 -15.20
C VAL A 1167 3.94 -4.48 -15.41
N TRP A 1168 3.85 -3.58 -16.38
CA TRP A 1168 2.63 -2.86 -16.74
C TRP A 1168 2.34 -3.02 -18.23
N VAL A 1169 1.07 -2.88 -18.57
CA VAL A 1169 0.60 -2.78 -19.95
C VAL A 1169 -0.40 -1.65 -20.05
N MET A 1170 -0.37 -0.98 -21.18
CA MET A 1170 -1.36 0.01 -21.57
C MET A 1170 -2.33 -0.62 -22.56
N ASN A 1171 -3.63 -0.46 -22.33
CA ASN A 1171 -4.68 -0.85 -23.24
C ASN A 1171 -5.12 0.40 -24.01
N SER A 1172 -4.59 0.58 -25.22
CA SER A 1172 -4.71 1.84 -25.97
C SER A 1172 -6.15 2.19 -26.30
N ALA A 1173 -6.95 1.20 -26.72
CA ALA A 1173 -8.36 1.41 -27.06
C ALA A 1173 -9.24 1.61 -25.81
N GLU A 1174 -8.95 0.93 -24.71
CA GLU A 1174 -9.73 1.10 -23.47
C GLU A 1174 -9.35 2.38 -22.70
N GLY A 1175 -8.14 2.91 -22.94
CA GLY A 1175 -7.57 4.00 -22.15
C GLY A 1175 -7.34 3.58 -20.70
N SER A 1176 -6.79 2.37 -20.50
CA SER A 1176 -6.54 1.82 -19.17
C SER A 1176 -5.10 1.36 -19.01
N MET A 1177 -4.54 1.51 -17.80
CA MET A 1177 -3.25 0.93 -17.42
C MET A 1177 -3.50 -0.25 -16.50
N GLN A 1178 -2.93 -1.40 -16.84
CA GLN A 1178 -3.07 -2.61 -16.06
C GLN A 1178 -1.71 -3.08 -15.55
N ARG A 1179 -1.63 -3.25 -14.23
CA ARG A 1179 -0.46 -3.87 -13.60
C ARG A 1179 -0.57 -5.38 -13.74
N LEU A 1180 0.45 -6.00 -14.31
CA LEU A 1180 0.53 -7.45 -14.48
C LEU A 1180 1.14 -8.07 -13.21
N ARG A 1181 0.33 -8.83 -12.47
CA ARG A 1181 0.80 -9.64 -11.34
C ARG A 1181 0.19 -11.03 -11.39
N VAL A 1182 1.04 -12.02 -11.16
CA VAL A 1182 0.62 -13.37 -10.78
C VAL A 1182 0.26 -13.28 -9.29
N GLU A 1183 -0.94 -12.80 -8.95
CA GLU A 1183 -1.37 -12.86 -7.56
C GLU A 1183 -1.27 -14.32 -7.10
N GLN A 1184 -0.50 -14.58 -6.03
CA GLN A 1184 -0.71 -15.81 -5.26
C GLN A 1184 -2.18 -15.77 -4.85
N GLN A 1185 -3.00 -16.65 -5.46
CA GLN A 1185 -4.41 -16.77 -5.11
C GLN A 1185 -4.56 -16.75 -3.58
N PRO A 1186 -5.59 -16.06 -3.03
CA PRO A 1186 -5.77 -15.93 -1.59
C PRO A 1186 -5.84 -17.27 -0.84
#